data_AF-A0A1V5I025-F1
#
_entry.id   AF-A0A1V5I025-F1
#
_cell.length_a   1.000
_cell.length_b   1.000
_cell.length_c   1.000
_cell.angle_alpha   90.00
_cell.angle_beta   90.00
_cell.angle_gamma   90.00
#
_symmetry.space_group_name_H-M   'P 1'
#
loop_
_entity.id
_entity.type
_entity.pdbx_description
1 polymer ?
#
loop_
_entity_poly.entity_id
_entity_poly.type
_entity_poly.pdbx_seq_one_letter_code
_entity_poly.pdbx_strand_id
1 'polypeptide(L)'
;MSSVSFHKTASSLTQSSVLLMHTGMFSRYDVQKSLNIINTTSPSHILIASIDGARSYMATEGKAAQERTYDLAKYAREEVAKIPGFVVEGKEHFLAHGCYDYDNSKLVIGLDHLDINGFDLYYLIKKQFNIQFELAETYAVLAIFAIGTKKEHVDRLVAALKEISKEHYHPDVTYPIHHFDASFPFMLIRPRAAFHAPGKVVPLEQCDGAISKEQVMCYPPGIPLICPGEVWTSELIARVKHYQTTGVTILSSYPEGYEIVDTANWKRFPVYMKRLKDYYENRKTTPSGDGYRMPFEGDKHQATVVLLPFRKDTWREDGTKARANFREVILAIAQHEKVIVGIHPSIYDRVIKDYENIPNVQPISIRYNDSWARDNMALFVNNGKSVRSVDFRFNAWGGEYDGLYKNYRDDDRLASVFAKRTKMIDYYVPGFVLEGGSIAVDGEGTCIVTEACLLSPGRNPTFSKAEIEETLKDYLGIEKLIWVPHGIYEDETDEHIDNMVAFVRPGVLAMAWCDDPEDPQYDYCQQTYAVLSKATDAKGRAFEIHKILVPSPALYMSKEESKGISKGRYGAKSRPEGARLAASYINFYQGKDFVVMPGFGVKEDQPAYQAIQSLFPHKKVYQINTREILLGGGNIHCITMQIPEAK
;
A
#
# COMPACT_ATOMS: atom_id res chain seq x y z
N MET A 1 -4.23 22.31 -8.81
CA MET A 1 -4.96 22.76 -10.02
C MET A 1 -5.97 21.69 -10.40
N SER A 2 -7.09 22.04 -11.04
CA SER A 2 -8.11 21.06 -11.48
C SER A 2 -8.69 21.46 -12.83
N SER A 3 -8.94 20.50 -13.72
CA SER A 3 -9.65 20.74 -14.98
C SER A 3 -11.14 20.51 -14.79
N VAL A 4 -11.98 21.43 -15.27
CA VAL A 4 -13.44 21.35 -15.11
C VAL A 4 -14.12 21.55 -16.46
N SER A 5 -15.01 20.62 -16.78
CA SER A 5 -15.87 20.69 -17.97
C SER A 5 -17.08 21.57 -17.70
N PHE A 6 -16.96 22.88 -17.93
CA PHE A 6 -18.04 23.84 -17.71
C PHE A 6 -19.29 23.53 -18.54
N HIS A 7 -19.15 22.85 -19.68
CA HIS A 7 -20.30 22.44 -20.48
C HIS A 7 -21.20 21.39 -19.81
N LYS A 8 -20.70 20.70 -18.77
CA LYS A 8 -21.49 19.71 -18.02
C LYS A 8 -22.21 20.34 -16.82
N THR A 9 -21.51 21.20 -16.08
CA THR A 9 -21.98 21.67 -14.77
C THR A 9 -22.35 23.15 -14.72
N ALA A 10 -21.71 23.98 -15.54
CA ALA A 10 -21.82 25.45 -15.53
C ALA A 10 -22.52 26.02 -16.79
N SER A 11 -23.12 25.16 -17.61
CA SER A 11 -23.96 25.52 -18.77
C SER A 11 -23.25 26.30 -19.90
N SER A 12 -21.94 26.17 -20.06
CA SER A 12 -21.27 26.63 -21.29
C SER A 12 -21.51 25.66 -22.46
N LEU A 13 -21.18 26.06 -23.69
CA LEU A 13 -21.41 25.21 -24.87
C LEU A 13 -20.47 24.00 -24.90
N THR A 14 -20.92 22.86 -25.45
CA THR A 14 -20.11 21.63 -25.59
C THR A 14 -18.73 21.93 -26.18
N GLN A 15 -17.70 21.17 -25.75
CA GLN A 15 -16.27 21.39 -26.05
C GLN A 15 -15.60 22.53 -25.25
N SER A 16 -16.27 23.06 -24.23
CA SER A 16 -15.66 24.05 -23.32
C SER A 16 -15.22 23.45 -21.99
N SER A 17 -13.98 23.73 -21.59
CA SER A 17 -13.42 23.37 -20.29
C SER A 17 -12.52 24.48 -19.78
N VAL A 18 -12.32 24.54 -18.47
CA VAL A 18 -11.46 25.53 -17.82
C VAL A 18 -10.51 24.85 -16.86
N LEU A 19 -9.33 25.45 -16.68
CA LEU A 19 -8.37 25.03 -15.66
C LEU A 19 -8.50 25.94 -14.43
N LEU A 20 -8.95 25.37 -13.32
CA LEU A 20 -9.00 26.04 -12.02
C LEU A 20 -7.62 26.02 -11.36
N MET A 21 -7.11 27.22 -11.06
CA MET A 21 -5.84 27.42 -10.37
C MET A 21 -6.10 27.85 -8.93
N HIS A 22 -5.85 26.95 -7.98
CA HIS A 22 -6.00 27.21 -6.54
C HIS A 22 -4.80 26.66 -5.77
N THR A 23 -3.61 27.24 -5.95
CA THR A 23 -2.38 26.95 -5.15
C THR A 23 -1.26 27.93 -5.50
N GLY A 24 -0.31 28.16 -4.58
CA GLY A 24 0.96 28.86 -4.83
C GLY A 24 2.09 28.00 -5.44
N MET A 25 1.83 26.72 -5.72
CA MET A 25 2.82 25.75 -6.20
C MET A 25 3.37 26.08 -7.60
N PHE A 26 2.59 26.74 -8.45
CA PHE A 26 2.98 27.12 -9.82
C PHE A 26 2.56 28.56 -10.11
N SER A 27 3.41 29.31 -10.82
CA SER A 27 3.07 30.67 -11.24
C SER A 27 2.01 30.64 -12.35
N ARG A 28 1.13 31.65 -12.39
CA ARG A 28 0.16 31.83 -13.49
C ARG A 28 0.85 31.94 -14.85
N TYR A 29 2.04 32.53 -14.89
CA TYR A 29 2.81 32.72 -16.11
C TYR A 29 3.35 31.41 -16.68
N ASP A 30 3.81 30.50 -15.82
CA ASP A 30 4.30 29.20 -16.26
C ASP A 30 3.17 28.34 -16.83
N VAL A 31 2.01 28.36 -16.20
CA VAL A 31 0.81 27.67 -16.70
C VAL A 31 0.35 28.26 -18.03
N GLN A 32 0.28 29.59 -18.15
CA GLN A 32 -0.08 30.25 -19.41
C GLN A 32 0.92 29.94 -20.52
N LYS A 33 2.22 29.92 -20.21
CA LYS A 33 3.27 29.56 -21.17
C LYS A 33 3.08 28.15 -21.70
N SER A 34 2.75 27.18 -20.84
CA SER A 34 2.43 25.81 -21.24
C SER A 34 1.15 25.74 -22.08
N LEU A 35 0.09 26.44 -21.69
CA LEU A 35 -1.17 26.47 -22.43
C LEU A 35 -1.00 27.08 -23.83
N ASN A 36 -0.16 28.11 -23.99
CA ASN A 36 0.12 28.73 -25.28
C ASN A 36 0.81 27.79 -26.29
N ILE A 37 1.45 26.70 -25.82
CA ILE A 37 2.06 25.70 -26.70
C ILE A 37 1.00 24.76 -27.30
N ILE A 38 -0.05 24.44 -26.53
CA ILE A 38 -1.04 23.42 -26.88
C ILE A 38 -2.35 24.00 -27.42
N ASN A 39 -2.68 25.23 -27.04
CA ASN A 39 -3.92 25.88 -27.47
C ASN A 39 -3.75 26.52 -28.85
N THR A 40 -4.84 26.49 -29.61
CA THR A 40 -4.93 27.23 -30.87
C THR A 40 -4.78 28.74 -30.63
N THR A 41 -4.05 29.41 -31.52
CA THR A 41 -3.99 30.89 -31.58
C THR A 41 -5.26 31.50 -32.18
N SER A 42 -6.17 30.67 -32.70
CA SER A 42 -7.46 31.06 -33.28
C SER A 42 -8.60 30.26 -32.65
N PRO A 43 -8.97 30.53 -31.38
CA PRO A 43 -10.05 29.82 -30.71
C PRO A 43 -11.43 30.19 -31.28
N SER A 44 -12.41 29.31 -31.10
CA SER A 44 -13.81 29.64 -31.40
C SER A 44 -14.30 30.71 -30.44
N HIS A 45 -14.52 31.92 -30.96
CA HIS A 45 -15.01 33.06 -30.19
C HIS A 45 -16.35 32.78 -29.51
N ILE A 46 -17.21 31.95 -30.12
CA ILE A 46 -18.50 31.55 -29.55
C ILE A 46 -18.27 30.68 -28.29
N LEU A 47 -17.34 29.73 -28.35
CA LEU A 47 -17.02 28.89 -27.20
C LEU A 47 -16.39 29.72 -26.08
N ILE A 48 -15.46 30.62 -26.41
CA ILE A 48 -14.83 31.54 -25.44
C ILE A 48 -15.87 32.46 -24.80
N ALA A 49 -16.78 33.04 -25.58
CA ALA A 49 -17.86 33.87 -25.05
C ALA A 49 -18.80 33.07 -24.12
N SER A 50 -19.10 31.81 -24.46
CA SER A 50 -19.91 30.94 -23.58
C SER A 50 -19.20 30.61 -22.27
N ILE A 51 -17.87 30.40 -22.31
CA ILE A 51 -17.05 30.17 -21.12
C ILE A 51 -17.03 31.42 -20.25
N ASP A 52 -16.85 32.60 -20.85
CA ASP A 52 -16.81 33.84 -20.10
C ASP A 52 -18.16 34.18 -19.48
N GLY A 53 -19.25 33.93 -20.19
CA GLY A 53 -20.62 34.04 -19.67
C GLY A 53 -20.86 33.11 -18.49
N ALA A 54 -20.52 31.81 -18.64
CA ALA A 54 -20.63 30.83 -17.56
C ALA A 54 -19.74 31.18 -16.36
N ARG A 55 -18.50 31.61 -16.61
CA ARG A 55 -17.56 32.07 -15.57
C ARG A 55 -18.11 33.27 -14.81
N SER A 56 -18.64 34.27 -15.52
CA SER A 56 -19.24 35.46 -14.94
C SER A 56 -20.41 35.07 -14.02
N TYR A 57 -21.34 34.26 -14.53
CA TYR A 57 -22.47 33.75 -13.75
C TYR A 57 -22.01 32.95 -12.52
N MET A 58 -21.02 32.06 -12.69
CA MET A 58 -20.48 31.28 -11.58
C MET A 58 -19.83 32.15 -10.50
N ALA A 59 -19.21 33.27 -10.90
CA ALA A 59 -18.58 34.21 -9.98
C ALA A 59 -19.60 35.09 -9.22
N THR A 60 -20.75 35.41 -9.83
CA THR A 60 -21.75 36.32 -9.24
C THR A 60 -22.90 35.59 -8.55
N GLU A 61 -23.43 34.55 -9.19
CA GLU A 61 -24.66 33.83 -8.81
C GLU A 61 -24.41 32.33 -8.55
N GLY A 62 -23.20 31.84 -8.87
CA GLY A 62 -22.89 30.42 -8.93
C GLY A 62 -23.09 29.67 -7.62
N LYS A 63 -22.76 30.29 -6.48
CA LYS A 63 -22.93 29.65 -5.16
C LYS A 63 -24.40 29.29 -4.90
N ALA A 64 -25.29 30.27 -5.01
CA ALA A 64 -26.72 30.06 -4.78
C ALA A 64 -27.34 29.11 -5.83
N ALA A 65 -26.88 29.18 -7.08
CA ALA A 65 -27.31 28.25 -8.12
C ALA A 65 -26.87 26.80 -7.85
N GLN A 66 -25.65 26.62 -7.35
CA GLN A 66 -25.10 25.31 -7.01
C GLN A 66 -25.80 24.70 -5.78
N GLU A 67 -26.09 25.51 -4.75
CA GLU A 67 -26.86 25.07 -3.57
C GLU A 67 -28.25 24.54 -3.99
N ARG A 68 -28.98 25.29 -4.82
CA ARG A 68 -30.26 24.83 -5.39
C ARG A 68 -30.11 23.53 -6.20
N THR A 69 -29.01 23.38 -6.92
CA THR A 69 -28.72 22.17 -7.70
C THR A 69 -28.54 20.96 -6.79
N TYR A 70 -27.87 21.12 -5.66
CA TYR A 70 -27.72 20.06 -4.66
C TYR A 70 -29.05 19.69 -4.00
N ASP A 71 -29.91 20.66 -3.70
CA ASP A 71 -31.25 20.39 -3.17
C ASP A 71 -32.09 19.59 -4.17
N LEU A 72 -32.01 19.93 -5.46
CA LEU A 72 -32.69 19.18 -6.52
C LEU A 72 -32.15 17.76 -6.70
N ALA A 73 -30.84 17.57 -6.64
CA ALA A 73 -30.21 16.25 -6.72
C ALA A 73 -30.56 15.38 -5.49
N LYS A 74 -30.65 16.00 -4.30
CA LYS A 74 -31.11 15.33 -3.08
C LYS A 74 -32.58 14.90 -3.21
N TYR A 75 -33.46 15.80 -3.64
CA TYR A 75 -34.86 15.48 -3.92
C TYR A 75 -35.00 14.34 -4.94
N ALA A 76 -34.21 14.37 -6.02
CA ALA A 76 -34.19 13.29 -7.01
C ALA A 76 -33.80 11.95 -6.39
N ARG A 77 -32.75 11.92 -5.56
CA ARG A 77 -32.29 10.71 -4.86
C ARG A 77 -33.38 10.11 -3.99
N GLU A 78 -34.05 10.94 -3.19
CA GLU A 78 -35.13 10.51 -2.30
C GLU A 78 -36.35 9.99 -3.06
N GLU A 79 -36.72 10.61 -4.19
CA GLU A 79 -37.86 10.18 -4.99
C GLU A 79 -37.58 8.94 -5.84
N VAL A 80 -36.37 8.82 -6.41
CA VAL A 80 -35.99 7.65 -7.22
C VAL A 80 -35.81 6.41 -6.36
N ALA A 81 -35.27 6.54 -5.14
CA ALA A 81 -35.13 5.41 -4.20
C ALA A 81 -36.47 4.77 -3.77
N LYS A 82 -37.59 5.45 -4.01
CA LYS A 82 -38.95 4.91 -3.74
C LYS A 82 -39.51 4.10 -4.91
N ILE A 83 -38.83 4.05 -6.05
CA ILE A 83 -39.32 3.40 -7.27
C ILE A 83 -38.78 1.96 -7.30
N PRO A 84 -39.65 0.94 -7.39
CA PRO A 84 -39.20 -0.45 -7.50
C PRO A 84 -38.23 -0.65 -8.67
N GLY A 85 -37.13 -1.34 -8.37
CA GLY A 85 -36.09 -1.70 -9.33
C GLY A 85 -34.99 -0.67 -9.56
N PHE A 86 -35.02 0.45 -8.83
CA PHE A 86 -33.94 1.42 -8.83
C PHE A 86 -33.34 1.57 -7.44
N VAL A 87 -32.03 1.36 -7.34
CA VAL A 87 -31.24 1.55 -6.12
C VAL A 87 -30.42 2.82 -6.28
N VAL A 88 -30.47 3.73 -5.30
CA VAL A 88 -29.73 4.99 -5.41
C VAL A 88 -28.62 5.03 -4.38
N GLU A 89 -27.38 5.05 -4.87
CA GLU A 89 -26.20 5.10 -4.02
C GLU A 89 -25.77 6.55 -3.77
N GLY A 90 -25.58 6.86 -2.49
CA GLY A 90 -25.22 8.19 -2.00
C GLY A 90 -23.81 8.25 -1.44
N LYS A 91 -23.48 9.39 -0.81
CA LYS A 91 -22.16 9.66 -0.24
C LYS A 91 -21.65 8.55 0.68
N GLU A 92 -22.51 8.01 1.55
CA GLU A 92 -22.14 6.95 2.51
C GLU A 92 -21.62 5.69 1.82
N HIS A 93 -22.28 5.23 0.75
CA HIS A 93 -21.86 4.09 -0.04
C HIS A 93 -20.46 4.29 -0.62
N PHE A 94 -20.22 5.42 -1.28
CA PHE A 94 -18.93 5.67 -1.93
C PHE A 94 -17.79 5.87 -0.92
N LEU A 95 -18.04 6.50 0.22
CA LEU A 95 -17.06 6.61 1.31
C LEU A 95 -16.69 5.25 1.89
N ALA A 96 -17.66 4.34 2.05
CA ALA A 96 -17.42 2.98 2.53
C ALA A 96 -16.58 2.13 1.54
N HIS A 97 -16.54 2.51 0.26
CA HIS A 97 -15.78 1.84 -0.80
C HIS A 97 -14.56 2.64 -1.26
N GLY A 98 -13.95 3.43 -0.37
CA GLY A 98 -12.64 4.04 -0.59
C GLY A 98 -12.62 5.36 -1.37
N CYS A 99 -13.78 5.96 -1.68
CA CYS A 99 -13.81 7.29 -2.27
C CYS A 99 -13.53 8.37 -1.21
N TYR A 100 -12.77 9.42 -1.55
CA TYR A 100 -12.50 10.55 -0.65
C TYR A 100 -13.76 11.39 -0.35
N ASP A 101 -14.57 11.68 -1.36
CA ASP A 101 -15.83 12.42 -1.23
C ASP A 101 -16.77 12.09 -2.39
N TYR A 102 -18.02 12.57 -2.30
CA TYR A 102 -19.06 12.39 -3.30
C TYR A 102 -19.54 13.73 -3.87
N ASP A 103 -19.60 13.83 -5.19
CA ASP A 103 -20.14 15.00 -5.88
C ASP A 103 -21.67 15.01 -5.77
N ASN A 104 -22.21 15.87 -4.91
CA ASN A 104 -23.65 15.97 -4.66
C ASN A 104 -24.48 16.41 -5.87
N SER A 105 -23.86 16.87 -6.96
CA SER A 105 -24.56 17.12 -8.23
C SER A 105 -24.79 15.87 -9.05
N LYS A 106 -24.27 14.71 -8.63
CA LYS A 106 -24.41 13.43 -9.30
C LYS A 106 -25.50 12.58 -8.64
N LEU A 107 -26.14 11.76 -9.47
CA LEU A 107 -27.11 10.76 -9.06
C LEU A 107 -26.77 9.44 -9.75
N VAL A 108 -26.25 8.49 -8.98
CA VAL A 108 -25.95 7.13 -9.44
C VAL A 108 -27.17 6.27 -9.15
N ILE A 109 -27.74 5.68 -10.19
CA ILE A 109 -28.93 4.84 -10.12
C ILE A 109 -28.52 3.44 -10.54
N GLY A 110 -28.41 2.52 -9.59
CA GLY A 110 -28.32 1.09 -9.82
C GLY A 110 -29.65 0.52 -10.28
N LEU A 111 -29.59 -0.50 -11.12
CA LEU A 111 -30.73 -1.27 -11.59
C LEU A 111 -30.77 -2.58 -10.80
N ASP A 112 -31.93 -2.87 -10.22
CA ASP A 112 -32.17 -4.10 -9.45
C ASP A 112 -33.51 -4.68 -9.88
N HIS A 113 -33.63 -6.00 -10.02
CA HIS A 113 -34.91 -6.64 -10.40
C HIS A 113 -35.61 -6.06 -11.66
N LEU A 114 -34.85 -5.53 -12.63
CA LEU A 114 -35.34 -5.06 -13.93
C LEU A 114 -34.93 -6.06 -15.02
N ASP A 115 -35.80 -6.29 -16.00
CA ASP A 115 -35.51 -7.12 -17.18
C ASP A 115 -34.70 -6.38 -18.28
N ILE A 116 -34.21 -5.19 -17.96
CA ILE A 116 -33.39 -4.33 -18.82
C ILE A 116 -32.08 -3.96 -18.13
N ASN A 117 -31.03 -3.71 -18.91
CA ASN A 117 -29.74 -3.25 -18.41
C ASN A 117 -29.63 -1.71 -18.44
N GLY A 118 -28.56 -1.14 -17.88
CA GLY A 118 -28.42 0.33 -17.82
C GLY A 118 -28.24 0.99 -19.18
N PHE A 119 -27.71 0.30 -20.19
CA PHE A 119 -27.66 0.79 -21.57
C PHE A 119 -29.06 0.83 -22.20
N ASP A 120 -29.87 -0.21 -21.98
CA ASP A 120 -31.27 -0.25 -22.43
C ASP A 120 -32.06 0.90 -21.81
N LEU A 121 -31.94 1.08 -20.49
CA LEU A 121 -32.56 2.18 -19.75
C LEU A 121 -32.14 3.54 -20.33
N TYR A 122 -30.86 3.73 -20.59
CA TYR A 122 -30.32 4.95 -21.18
C TYR A 122 -30.94 5.24 -22.55
N TYR A 123 -31.08 4.25 -23.42
CA TYR A 123 -31.67 4.43 -24.75
C TYR A 123 -33.19 4.65 -24.68
N LEU A 124 -33.87 3.88 -23.83
CA LEU A 124 -35.31 3.93 -23.65
C LEU A 124 -35.74 5.30 -23.13
N ILE A 125 -35.11 5.77 -22.04
CA ILE A 125 -35.48 7.06 -21.43
C ILE A 125 -35.21 8.24 -22.36
N LYS A 126 -34.14 8.14 -23.16
CA LYS A 126 -33.79 9.14 -24.17
C LYS A 126 -34.82 9.20 -25.28
N LYS A 127 -35.21 8.05 -25.84
CA LYS A 127 -36.12 7.98 -26.99
C LYS A 127 -37.56 8.31 -26.60
N GLN A 128 -38.04 7.80 -25.48
CA GLN A 128 -39.44 7.94 -25.08
C GLN A 128 -39.70 9.23 -24.30
N PHE A 129 -38.78 9.66 -23.43
CA PHE A 129 -39.01 10.76 -22.50
C PHE A 129 -38.17 12.01 -22.78
N ASN A 130 -37.26 11.94 -23.78
CA ASN A 130 -36.30 13.01 -24.12
C ASN A 130 -35.42 13.42 -22.93
N ILE A 131 -34.99 12.43 -22.14
CA ILE A 131 -34.09 12.64 -20.99
C ILE A 131 -32.75 11.98 -21.30
N GLN A 132 -31.67 12.72 -21.07
CA GLN A 132 -30.32 12.27 -21.40
C GLN A 132 -29.53 12.07 -20.10
N PHE A 133 -29.18 10.81 -19.81
CA PHE A 133 -28.20 10.49 -18.76
C PHE A 133 -26.79 10.84 -19.24
N GLU A 134 -25.86 11.03 -18.29
CA GLU A 134 -24.46 11.30 -18.61
C GLU A 134 -23.74 10.01 -19.04
N LEU A 135 -23.98 8.92 -18.31
CA LEU A 135 -23.29 7.65 -18.48
C LEU A 135 -24.26 6.51 -18.21
N ALA A 136 -24.04 5.39 -18.90
CA ALA A 136 -24.66 4.11 -18.62
C ALA A 136 -23.57 3.06 -18.46
N GLU A 137 -23.88 2.05 -17.66
CA GLU A 137 -23.16 0.80 -17.54
C GLU A 137 -24.19 -0.33 -17.37
N THR A 138 -23.77 -1.59 -17.46
CA THR A 138 -24.65 -2.76 -17.46
C THR A 138 -25.69 -2.74 -16.33
N TYR A 139 -25.31 -2.30 -15.13
CA TYR A 139 -26.18 -2.32 -13.94
C TYR A 139 -26.42 -0.92 -13.34
N ALA A 140 -26.00 0.16 -14.01
CA ALA A 140 -26.15 1.49 -13.46
C ALA A 140 -26.26 2.57 -14.54
N VAL A 141 -26.93 3.67 -14.21
CA VAL A 141 -26.89 4.91 -14.98
C VAL A 141 -26.50 6.07 -14.07
N LEU A 142 -25.89 7.10 -14.66
CA LEU A 142 -25.47 8.31 -13.97
C LEU A 142 -26.19 9.52 -14.55
N ALA A 143 -26.90 10.26 -13.69
CA ALA A 143 -27.37 11.60 -13.99
C ALA A 143 -26.43 12.65 -13.37
N ILE A 144 -26.24 13.77 -14.09
CA ILE A 144 -25.57 14.97 -13.60
C ILE A 144 -26.56 16.12 -13.62
N PHE A 145 -26.60 16.87 -12.51
CA PHE A 145 -27.43 18.05 -12.34
C PHE A 145 -26.56 19.29 -12.53
N ALA A 146 -26.88 20.10 -13.53
CA ALA A 146 -26.19 21.37 -13.80
C ALA A 146 -26.88 22.54 -13.09
N ILE A 147 -26.20 23.69 -12.99
CA ILE A 147 -26.75 24.93 -12.40
C ILE A 147 -28.05 25.45 -13.04
N GLY A 148 -28.33 25.04 -14.28
CA GLY A 148 -29.56 25.34 -15.01
C GLY A 148 -30.70 24.35 -14.77
N THR A 149 -30.50 23.33 -13.94
CA THR A 149 -31.51 22.31 -13.65
C THR A 149 -32.66 22.92 -12.85
N LYS A 150 -33.89 22.61 -13.25
CA LYS A 150 -35.12 23.07 -12.61
C LYS A 150 -35.90 21.89 -12.06
N LYS A 151 -36.77 22.14 -11.09
CA LYS A 151 -37.62 21.11 -10.48
C LYS A 151 -38.44 20.34 -11.52
N GLU A 152 -38.97 21.03 -12.53
CA GLU A 152 -39.72 20.42 -13.64
C GLU A 152 -38.92 19.35 -14.42
N HIS A 153 -37.59 19.52 -14.54
CA HIS A 153 -36.73 18.53 -15.19
C HIS A 153 -36.60 17.26 -14.32
N VAL A 154 -36.47 17.46 -13.00
CA VAL A 154 -36.35 16.36 -12.03
C VAL A 154 -37.65 15.59 -11.90
N ASP A 155 -38.78 16.29 -11.85
CA ASP A 155 -40.11 15.66 -11.80
C ASP A 155 -40.37 14.81 -13.06
N ARG A 156 -39.92 15.28 -14.24
CA ARG A 156 -39.96 14.50 -15.48
C ARG A 156 -39.10 13.23 -15.42
N LEU A 157 -37.88 13.30 -14.86
CA LEU A 157 -37.02 12.14 -14.65
C LEU A 157 -37.68 11.11 -13.74
N VAL A 158 -38.20 11.56 -12.59
CA VAL A 158 -38.90 10.68 -11.62
C VAL A 158 -40.13 10.03 -12.26
N ALA A 159 -40.93 10.79 -13.02
CA ALA A 159 -42.09 10.26 -13.72
C ALA A 159 -41.71 9.21 -14.77
N ALA A 160 -40.68 9.47 -15.58
CA ALA A 160 -40.17 8.53 -16.57
C ALA A 160 -39.70 7.21 -15.93
N LEU A 161 -38.91 7.30 -14.86
CA LEU A 161 -38.44 6.10 -14.14
C LEU A 161 -39.62 5.32 -13.51
N LYS A 162 -40.66 6.00 -13.00
CA LYS A 162 -41.87 5.34 -12.50
C LYS A 162 -42.63 4.60 -13.60
N GLU A 163 -42.66 5.13 -14.82
CA GLU A 163 -43.32 4.49 -15.96
C GLU A 163 -42.53 3.26 -16.42
N ILE A 164 -41.21 3.39 -16.53
CA ILE A 164 -40.30 2.28 -16.89
C ILE A 164 -40.37 1.15 -15.87
N SER A 165 -40.35 1.47 -14.58
CA SER A 165 -40.49 0.49 -13.50
C SER A 165 -41.78 -0.33 -13.64
N LYS A 166 -42.91 0.26 -14.03
CA LYS A 166 -44.17 -0.48 -14.20
C LYS A 166 -44.10 -1.55 -15.29
N GLU A 167 -43.30 -1.33 -16.33
CA GLU A 167 -43.19 -2.23 -17.47
C GLU A 167 -42.09 -3.29 -17.28
N HIS A 168 -41.00 -2.92 -16.61
CA HIS A 168 -39.76 -3.68 -16.60
C HIS A 168 -39.39 -4.29 -15.24
N TYR A 169 -40.06 -3.92 -14.16
CA TYR A 169 -39.78 -4.46 -12.82
C TYR A 169 -40.46 -5.80 -12.60
N HIS A 170 -39.65 -6.81 -12.29
CA HIS A 170 -40.11 -8.16 -11.98
C HIS A 170 -39.36 -8.68 -10.74
N PRO A 171 -40.05 -8.97 -9.62
CA PRO A 171 -39.41 -9.39 -8.37
C PRO A 171 -38.52 -10.64 -8.49
N ASP A 172 -38.83 -11.51 -9.44
CA ASP A 172 -38.12 -12.78 -9.65
C ASP A 172 -36.86 -12.63 -10.54
N VAL A 173 -36.69 -11.50 -11.22
CA VAL A 173 -35.51 -11.23 -12.03
C VAL A 173 -34.38 -10.84 -11.09
N THR A 174 -33.26 -11.56 -11.10
CA THR A 174 -32.04 -11.16 -10.39
C THR A 174 -30.93 -10.93 -11.38
N TYR A 175 -30.34 -9.73 -11.37
CA TYR A 175 -29.17 -9.44 -12.18
C TYR A 175 -27.92 -10.03 -11.51
N PRO A 176 -26.94 -10.58 -12.28
CA PRO A 176 -25.66 -10.96 -11.69
C PRO A 176 -25.02 -9.74 -11.03
N ILE A 177 -24.58 -9.88 -9.77
CA ILE A 177 -23.84 -8.83 -9.07
C ILE A 177 -22.52 -8.62 -9.84
N HIS A 178 -22.45 -7.52 -10.58
CA HIS A 178 -21.22 -7.07 -11.21
C HIS A 178 -20.56 -6.06 -10.29
N HIS A 179 -19.37 -6.39 -9.80
CA HIS A 179 -18.56 -5.48 -9.02
C HIS A 179 -18.04 -4.33 -9.90
N PHE A 180 -17.97 -3.12 -9.34
CA PHE A 180 -17.14 -2.04 -9.89
C PHE A 180 -15.67 -2.46 -9.71
N ASP A 181 -15.13 -3.18 -10.69
CA ASP A 181 -13.68 -3.44 -10.71
C ASP A 181 -12.95 -2.17 -11.17
N ALA A 182 -12.17 -1.59 -10.26
CA ALA A 182 -11.29 -0.45 -10.53
C ALA A 182 -9.94 -0.87 -11.14
N SER A 183 -9.81 -2.12 -11.60
CA SER A 183 -8.61 -2.58 -12.28
C SER A 183 -8.49 -1.96 -13.68
N PHE A 184 -7.35 -1.31 -13.90
CA PHE A 184 -6.97 -0.78 -15.21
C PHE A 184 -5.97 -1.73 -15.89
N PRO A 185 -6.08 -1.92 -17.22
CA PRO A 185 -5.10 -2.68 -17.98
C PRO A 185 -3.66 -2.21 -17.71
N PHE A 186 -2.71 -3.14 -17.73
CA PHE A 186 -1.32 -2.80 -17.42
C PHE A 186 -0.67 -2.02 -18.57
N MET A 187 -0.24 -0.79 -18.30
CA MET A 187 0.51 0.04 -19.25
C MET A 187 1.97 -0.43 -19.37
N LEU A 188 2.22 -1.38 -20.29
CA LEU A 188 3.54 -1.93 -20.56
C LEU A 188 4.47 -0.94 -21.27
N ILE A 189 3.95 -0.19 -22.24
CA ILE A 189 4.71 0.82 -22.97
C ILE A 189 3.95 2.14 -23.02
N ARG A 190 4.66 3.26 -23.17
CA ARG A 190 4.02 4.57 -23.27
C ARG A 190 3.10 4.61 -24.50
N PRO A 191 1.93 5.26 -24.44
CA PRO A 191 1.02 5.37 -25.59
C PRO A 191 1.70 5.88 -26.87
N ARG A 192 2.59 6.88 -26.75
CA ARG A 192 3.39 7.37 -27.88
C ARG A 192 4.29 6.29 -28.50
N ALA A 193 4.87 5.41 -27.69
CA ALA A 193 5.73 4.35 -28.19
C ALA A 193 4.91 3.27 -28.91
N ALA A 194 3.74 2.91 -28.37
CA ALA A 194 2.80 2.00 -29.02
C ALA A 194 2.32 2.55 -30.37
N PHE A 195 1.92 3.83 -30.40
CA PHE A 195 1.46 4.52 -31.60
C PHE A 195 2.48 4.44 -32.77
N HIS A 196 3.77 4.60 -32.47
CA HIS A 196 4.84 4.52 -33.48
C HIS A 196 5.39 3.11 -33.72
N ALA A 197 4.91 2.08 -33.02
CA ALA A 197 5.34 0.70 -33.22
C ALA A 197 4.69 0.11 -34.49
N PRO A 198 5.32 -0.88 -35.15
CA PRO A 198 4.63 -1.66 -36.17
C PRO A 198 3.40 -2.34 -35.55
N GLY A 199 2.31 -2.45 -36.31
CA GLY A 199 1.05 -3.00 -35.82
C GLY A 199 0.50 -4.06 -36.77
N LYS A 200 -0.39 -4.90 -36.25
CA LYS A 200 -1.17 -5.86 -37.02
C LYS A 200 -2.58 -5.96 -36.43
N VAL A 201 -3.57 -6.19 -37.28
CA VAL A 201 -4.97 -6.38 -36.88
C VAL A 201 -5.21 -7.86 -36.64
N VAL A 202 -5.84 -8.20 -35.51
CA VAL A 202 -6.15 -9.58 -35.12
C VAL A 202 -7.59 -9.70 -34.59
N PRO A 203 -8.21 -10.88 -34.65
CA PRO A 203 -9.48 -11.14 -33.97
C PRO A 203 -9.35 -10.93 -32.44
N LEU A 204 -10.47 -10.65 -31.77
CA LEU A 204 -10.51 -10.40 -30.33
C LEU A 204 -9.87 -11.55 -29.52
N GLU A 205 -10.11 -12.79 -29.92
CA GLU A 205 -9.61 -14.00 -29.27
C GLU A 205 -8.09 -14.11 -29.32
N GLN A 206 -7.44 -13.44 -30.28
CA GLN A 206 -5.98 -13.41 -30.43
C GLN A 206 -5.34 -12.19 -29.73
N CYS A 207 -6.14 -11.36 -29.07
CA CYS A 207 -5.61 -10.21 -28.34
C CYS A 207 -4.97 -10.61 -27.01
N ASP A 208 -5.23 -11.79 -26.46
CA ASP A 208 -4.77 -12.12 -25.10
C ASP A 208 -3.23 -12.03 -24.98
N GLY A 209 -2.75 -11.21 -24.05
CA GLY A 209 -1.32 -10.90 -23.89
C GLY A 209 -0.70 -10.04 -25.00
N ALA A 210 -1.50 -9.51 -25.92
CA ALA A 210 -1.04 -8.55 -26.90
C ALA A 210 -1.04 -7.13 -26.33
N ILE A 211 -0.18 -6.28 -26.87
CA ILE A 211 -0.13 -4.85 -26.50
C ILE A 211 -1.08 -4.13 -27.44
N SER A 212 -2.09 -3.45 -26.90
CA SER A 212 -3.00 -2.66 -27.72
C SER A 212 -2.23 -1.55 -28.41
N LYS A 213 -2.49 -1.35 -29.70
CA LYS A 213 -1.98 -0.20 -30.45
C LYS A 213 -3.06 0.85 -30.70
N GLU A 214 -4.31 0.46 -30.51
CA GLU A 214 -5.45 1.34 -30.58
C GLU A 214 -6.12 1.56 -29.22
N GLN A 215 -7.09 2.45 -29.22
CA GLN A 215 -8.00 2.66 -28.11
C GLN A 215 -9.32 1.94 -28.44
N VAL A 216 -9.78 1.08 -27.53
CA VAL A 216 -11.11 0.47 -27.60
C VAL A 216 -11.94 1.04 -26.48
N MET A 217 -13.14 1.53 -26.78
CA MET A 217 -14.01 2.18 -25.81
C MET A 217 -15.45 1.71 -25.92
N CYS A 218 -16.14 1.64 -24.79
CA CYS A 218 -17.60 1.48 -24.77
C CYS A 218 -18.26 2.84 -24.94
N TYR A 219 -19.28 2.91 -25.80
CA TYR A 219 -20.06 4.12 -26.04
C TYR A 219 -21.56 3.84 -25.95
N PRO A 220 -22.33 4.71 -25.26
CA PRO A 220 -21.89 5.87 -24.46
C PRO A 220 -21.28 5.45 -23.09
N PRO A 221 -20.39 6.25 -22.49
CA PRO A 221 -20.02 7.63 -22.85
C PRO A 221 -18.67 7.76 -23.59
N GLY A 222 -18.00 6.65 -23.92
CA GLY A 222 -16.66 6.67 -24.53
C GLY A 222 -15.54 6.42 -23.52
N ILE A 223 -15.79 5.58 -22.51
CA ILE A 223 -14.74 5.20 -21.55
C ILE A 223 -13.83 4.16 -22.22
N PRO A 224 -12.50 4.38 -22.20
CA PRO A 224 -11.57 3.40 -22.76
C PRO A 224 -11.62 2.11 -21.93
N LEU A 225 -11.88 1.00 -22.61
CA LEU A 225 -11.69 -0.36 -22.07
C LEU A 225 -10.22 -0.75 -22.12
N ILE A 226 -9.48 -0.24 -23.11
CA ILE A 226 -8.02 -0.34 -23.25
C ILE A 226 -7.47 0.81 -24.10
N CYS A 227 -6.25 1.25 -23.78
CA CYS A 227 -5.52 2.31 -24.47
C CYS A 227 -4.24 1.78 -25.16
N PRO A 228 -3.68 2.52 -26.13
CA PRO A 228 -2.41 2.16 -26.74
C PRO A 228 -1.29 1.98 -25.70
N GLY A 229 -0.59 0.86 -25.76
CA GLY A 229 0.50 0.50 -24.87
C GLY A 229 0.12 -0.32 -23.65
N GLU A 230 -1.18 -0.51 -23.43
CA GLU A 230 -1.72 -1.42 -22.42
C GLU A 230 -1.80 -2.86 -22.93
N VAL A 231 -1.79 -3.83 -22.01
CA VAL A 231 -1.84 -5.25 -22.34
C VAL A 231 -3.26 -5.79 -22.21
N TRP A 232 -3.73 -6.46 -23.25
CA TRP A 232 -4.98 -7.19 -23.27
C TRP A 232 -4.92 -8.41 -22.33
N THR A 233 -6.01 -8.67 -21.61
CA THR A 233 -6.16 -9.82 -20.73
C THR A 233 -7.37 -10.66 -21.15
N SER A 234 -7.37 -11.94 -20.81
CA SER A 234 -8.50 -12.84 -21.06
C SER A 234 -9.81 -12.33 -20.44
N GLU A 235 -9.73 -11.67 -19.28
CA GLU A 235 -10.87 -11.02 -18.62
C GLU A 235 -11.41 -9.84 -19.41
N LEU A 236 -10.53 -8.93 -19.86
CA LEU A 236 -10.92 -7.81 -20.68
C LEU A 236 -11.55 -8.29 -22.00
N ILE A 237 -11.02 -9.35 -22.59
CA ILE A 237 -11.57 -9.99 -23.79
C ILE A 237 -12.99 -10.50 -23.53
N ALA A 238 -13.20 -11.21 -22.41
CA ALA A 238 -14.53 -11.67 -22.03
C ALA A 238 -15.51 -10.50 -21.84
N ARG A 239 -15.04 -9.40 -21.24
CA ARG A 239 -15.82 -8.17 -21.03
C ARG A 239 -16.20 -7.50 -22.35
N VAL A 240 -15.25 -7.32 -23.28
CA VAL A 240 -15.54 -6.77 -24.62
C VAL A 240 -16.55 -7.66 -25.36
N LYS A 241 -16.37 -8.98 -25.31
CA LYS A 241 -17.30 -9.94 -25.92
C LYS A 241 -18.69 -9.85 -25.31
N HIS A 242 -18.79 -9.70 -24.00
CA HIS A 242 -20.06 -9.46 -23.33
C HIS A 242 -20.72 -8.16 -23.83
N TYR A 243 -19.99 -7.05 -23.91
CA TYR A 243 -20.55 -5.79 -24.42
C TYR A 243 -21.02 -5.86 -25.88
N GLN A 244 -20.34 -6.65 -26.72
CA GLN A 244 -20.79 -6.90 -28.09
C GLN A 244 -22.15 -7.63 -28.15
N THR A 245 -22.49 -8.41 -27.12
CA THR A 245 -23.79 -9.11 -27.03
C THR A 245 -24.92 -8.27 -26.43
N THR A 246 -24.62 -7.19 -25.72
CA THR A 246 -25.59 -6.34 -25.00
C THR A 246 -26.04 -5.11 -25.78
N GLY A 247 -25.69 -5.01 -27.07
CA GLY A 247 -26.08 -3.89 -27.94
C GLY A 247 -25.31 -2.59 -27.70
N VAL A 248 -24.30 -2.60 -26.83
CA VAL A 248 -23.38 -1.48 -26.59
C VAL A 248 -22.52 -1.23 -27.82
N THR A 249 -22.32 0.04 -28.18
CA THR A 249 -21.41 0.38 -29.27
C THR A 249 -19.98 0.30 -28.77
N ILE A 250 -19.22 -0.65 -29.29
CA ILE A 250 -17.76 -0.70 -29.09
C ILE A 250 -17.12 0.09 -30.22
N LEU A 251 -16.44 1.19 -29.86
CA LEU A 251 -15.65 1.95 -30.82
C LEU A 251 -14.23 1.38 -30.84
N SER A 252 -13.85 0.86 -32.01
CA SER A 252 -12.50 0.46 -32.39
C SER A 252 -12.10 1.19 -33.67
N SER A 253 -10.81 1.23 -33.96
CA SER A 253 -10.25 1.85 -35.18
C SER A 253 -10.52 1.01 -36.42
N TYR A 254 -10.72 -0.30 -36.24
CA TYR A 254 -10.91 -1.26 -37.32
C TYR A 254 -12.27 -1.97 -37.21
N PRO A 255 -13.01 -2.15 -38.33
CA PRO A 255 -14.31 -2.83 -38.32
C PRO A 255 -14.23 -4.34 -38.02
N GLU A 256 -13.15 -5.00 -38.45
CA GLU A 256 -12.99 -6.46 -38.41
C GLU A 256 -11.73 -6.86 -37.62
N GLY A 257 -11.70 -6.51 -36.33
CA GLY A 257 -10.65 -6.91 -35.41
C GLY A 257 -10.02 -5.73 -34.68
N TYR A 258 -8.90 -6.02 -34.01
CA TYR A 258 -8.23 -5.09 -33.11
C TYR A 258 -6.74 -4.94 -33.47
N GLU A 259 -6.25 -3.71 -33.50
CA GLU A 259 -4.84 -3.42 -33.79
C GLU A 259 -3.99 -3.60 -32.53
N ILE A 260 -3.05 -4.53 -32.64
CA ILE A 260 -2.04 -4.80 -31.63
C ILE A 260 -0.65 -4.44 -32.15
N VAL A 261 0.30 -4.21 -31.24
CA VAL A 261 1.71 -4.02 -31.59
C VAL A 261 2.27 -5.33 -32.15
N ASP A 262 2.89 -5.26 -33.32
CA ASP A 262 3.62 -6.38 -33.91
C ASP A 262 5.02 -6.48 -33.29
N THR A 263 5.06 -7.10 -32.12
CA THR A 263 6.27 -7.25 -31.30
C THR A 263 7.39 -8.00 -32.02
N ALA A 264 7.05 -8.93 -32.93
CA ALA A 264 8.01 -9.71 -33.70
C ALA A 264 8.78 -8.84 -34.71
N ASN A 265 8.12 -7.86 -35.30
CA ASN A 265 8.71 -6.96 -36.30
C ASN A 265 9.20 -5.62 -35.72
N TRP A 266 9.06 -5.41 -34.41
CA TRP A 266 9.51 -4.19 -33.77
C TRP A 266 10.93 -4.29 -33.22
N LYS A 267 11.91 -3.75 -33.97
CA LYS A 267 13.34 -3.75 -33.59
C LYS A 267 13.65 -3.22 -32.18
N ARG A 268 12.80 -2.33 -31.63
CA ARG A 268 12.98 -1.77 -30.27
C ARG A 268 12.32 -2.60 -29.17
N PHE A 269 11.49 -3.59 -29.52
CA PHE A 269 10.76 -4.39 -28.55
C PHE A 269 11.64 -5.15 -27.54
N PRO A 270 12.85 -5.64 -27.89
CA PRO A 270 13.73 -6.29 -26.91
C PRO A 270 14.04 -5.45 -25.66
N VAL A 271 13.98 -4.11 -25.75
CA VAL A 271 14.16 -3.20 -24.60
C VAL A 271 13.00 -3.32 -23.59
N TYR A 272 11.81 -3.71 -24.07
CA TYR A 272 10.61 -3.89 -23.26
C TYR A 272 10.36 -5.36 -22.87
N MET A 273 11.09 -6.32 -23.47
CA MET A 273 10.93 -7.75 -23.16
C MET A 273 11.15 -8.07 -21.70
N LYS A 274 12.09 -7.39 -21.02
CA LYS A 274 12.26 -7.56 -19.58
C LYS A 274 10.99 -7.14 -18.83
N ARG A 275 10.43 -5.98 -19.14
CA ARG A 275 9.20 -5.47 -18.51
C ARG A 275 7.98 -6.33 -18.82
N LEU A 276 7.91 -6.91 -20.02
CA LEU A 276 6.86 -7.84 -20.43
C LEU A 276 6.99 -9.18 -19.70
N LYS A 277 8.23 -9.67 -19.58
CA LYS A 277 8.56 -10.88 -18.85
C LYS A 277 8.25 -10.70 -17.36
N ASP A 278 8.67 -9.59 -16.76
CA ASP A 278 8.30 -9.20 -15.40
C ASP A 278 6.77 -9.10 -15.26
N TYR A 279 6.04 -8.57 -16.26
CA TYR A 279 4.58 -8.53 -16.24
C TYR A 279 3.91 -9.91 -16.33
N TYR A 280 4.46 -10.85 -17.09
CA TYR A 280 3.89 -12.20 -17.21
C TYR A 280 4.31 -13.13 -16.07
N GLU A 281 5.53 -13.01 -15.60
CA GLU A 281 6.08 -13.79 -14.48
C GLU A 281 5.60 -13.24 -13.13
N ASN A 282 5.44 -11.91 -13.03
CA ASN A 282 4.92 -11.19 -11.87
C ASN A 282 3.63 -10.44 -12.27
N ARG A 283 2.66 -11.13 -12.90
CA ARG A 283 1.27 -10.64 -13.08
C ARG A 283 0.93 -9.80 -11.86
N LYS A 284 0.36 -8.59 -11.99
CA LYS A 284 -0.09 -7.75 -10.84
C LYS A 284 -0.92 -8.61 -9.89
N THR A 285 -0.23 -9.25 -8.98
CA THR A 285 -0.69 -10.23 -8.04
C THR A 285 0.04 -9.81 -6.80
N THR A 286 -0.72 -9.82 -5.75
CA THR A 286 -0.22 -9.59 -4.42
C THR A 286 0.15 -10.97 -3.87
N PRO A 287 1.06 -11.03 -2.88
CA PRO A 287 1.24 -12.23 -2.08
C PRO A 287 -0.10 -12.90 -1.73
N SER A 288 -1.09 -12.13 -1.26
CA SER A 288 -2.44 -12.64 -0.96
C SER A 288 -3.11 -13.30 -2.16
N GLY A 289 -3.12 -12.65 -3.34
CA GLY A 289 -3.72 -13.17 -4.57
C GLY A 289 -3.06 -14.45 -5.09
N ASP A 290 -1.76 -14.63 -4.83
CA ASP A 290 -1.00 -15.83 -5.19
C ASP A 290 -1.05 -16.93 -4.10
N GLY A 291 -1.80 -16.72 -3.03
CA GLY A 291 -1.92 -17.65 -1.90
C GLY A 291 -0.68 -17.70 -0.98
N TYR A 292 0.17 -16.68 -1.05
CA TYR A 292 1.28 -16.48 -0.12
C TYR A 292 0.83 -15.67 1.10
N ARG A 293 1.43 -15.95 2.25
CA ARG A 293 1.30 -15.16 3.46
C ARG A 293 2.60 -15.09 4.23
N MET A 294 2.76 -14.06 5.04
CA MET A 294 3.85 -13.98 6.00
C MET A 294 3.61 -15.01 7.11
N PRO A 295 4.52 -15.96 7.33
CA PRO A 295 4.34 -16.99 8.34
C PRO A 295 4.59 -16.44 9.75
N PHE A 296 4.17 -17.21 10.75
CA PHE A 296 4.50 -16.93 12.14
C PHE A 296 6.01 -17.03 12.34
N GLU A 297 6.62 -16.05 12.99
CA GLU A 297 8.08 -16.05 13.24
C GLU A 297 8.53 -17.26 14.07
N GLY A 298 7.69 -17.80 14.94
CA GLY A 298 8.04 -18.98 15.72
C GLY A 298 8.03 -20.31 14.93
N ASP A 299 7.75 -20.30 13.62
CA ASP A 299 7.80 -21.49 12.76
C ASP A 299 9.25 -21.90 12.40
N LYS A 300 9.40 -22.93 11.56
CA LYS A 300 10.71 -23.40 11.10
C LYS A 300 11.27 -22.49 10.02
N HIS A 301 12.57 -22.21 10.10
CA HIS A 301 13.27 -21.39 9.13
C HIS A 301 14.22 -22.21 8.26
N GLN A 302 14.44 -21.71 7.05
CA GLN A 302 15.54 -22.14 6.19
C GLN A 302 16.87 -21.53 6.65
N ALA A 303 16.85 -20.26 7.07
CA ALA A 303 18.01 -19.54 7.61
C ALA A 303 17.58 -18.25 8.33
N THR A 304 18.45 -17.72 9.20
CA THR A 304 18.41 -16.32 9.67
C THR A 304 19.45 -15.50 8.92
N VAL A 305 19.15 -14.25 8.58
CA VAL A 305 20.11 -13.25 8.06
C VAL A 305 20.48 -12.27 9.18
N VAL A 306 21.78 -11.98 9.31
CA VAL A 306 22.32 -10.96 10.22
C VAL A 306 23.35 -10.11 9.48
N LEU A 307 23.28 -8.78 9.58
CA LEU A 307 24.22 -7.85 8.94
C LEU A 307 25.23 -7.31 9.96
N LEU A 308 26.54 -7.43 9.75
CA LEU A 308 27.54 -7.02 10.76
C LEU A 308 27.74 -5.51 10.85
N PRO A 309 27.77 -4.91 12.06
CA PRO A 309 27.95 -3.47 12.22
C PRO A 309 29.35 -3.04 11.76
N PHE A 310 29.40 -1.96 10.97
CA PHE A 310 30.64 -1.44 10.39
C PHE A 310 30.78 0.09 10.44
N ARG A 311 29.68 0.84 10.55
CA ARG A 311 29.72 2.30 10.56
C ARG A 311 30.14 2.86 11.92
N LYS A 312 30.93 3.93 11.92
CA LYS A 312 31.56 4.50 13.12
C LYS A 312 30.71 5.55 13.84
N ASP A 313 29.67 6.03 13.17
CA ASP A 313 28.79 7.11 13.60
C ASP A 313 27.47 6.63 14.22
N THR A 314 27.25 5.31 14.23
CA THR A 314 26.24 4.63 15.05
C THR A 314 26.92 3.76 16.11
N TRP A 315 27.91 2.97 15.69
CA TRP A 315 28.55 1.96 16.53
C TRP A 315 29.88 2.46 17.09
N ARG A 316 29.99 2.51 18.43
CA ARG A 316 31.21 2.95 19.12
C ARG A 316 32.40 2.06 18.84
N GLU A 317 33.61 2.62 18.92
CA GLU A 317 34.88 1.88 18.77
C GLU A 317 34.96 1.08 17.44
N ASP A 318 34.59 1.74 16.34
CA ASP A 318 34.52 1.13 14.99
C ASP A 318 33.62 -0.11 14.93
N GLY A 319 32.60 -0.17 15.77
CA GLY A 319 31.65 -1.28 15.90
C GLY A 319 32.24 -2.56 16.48
N THR A 320 33.42 -2.53 17.08
CA THR A 320 34.08 -3.74 17.60
C THR A 320 33.29 -4.38 18.74
N LYS A 321 32.79 -3.55 19.67
CA LYS A 321 31.98 -4.01 20.80
C LYS A 321 30.63 -4.57 20.35
N ALA A 322 29.94 -3.87 19.45
CA ALA A 322 28.69 -4.36 18.85
C ALA A 322 28.91 -5.69 18.09
N ARG A 323 29.97 -5.83 17.29
CA ARG A 323 30.30 -7.10 16.61
C ARG A 323 30.50 -8.27 17.57
N ALA A 324 31.00 -8.04 18.78
CA ALA A 324 31.11 -9.09 19.79
C ALA A 324 29.73 -9.59 20.24
N ASN A 325 28.79 -8.68 20.55
CA ASN A 325 27.41 -9.06 20.88
C ASN A 325 26.69 -9.73 19.68
N PHE A 326 26.86 -9.21 18.46
CA PHE A 326 26.32 -9.86 17.25
C PHE A 326 26.85 -11.28 17.10
N ARG A 327 28.13 -11.52 17.39
CA ARG A 327 28.72 -12.88 17.33
C ARG A 327 28.08 -13.83 18.34
N GLU A 328 27.78 -13.37 19.55
CA GLU A 328 27.06 -14.18 20.55
C GLU A 328 25.65 -14.55 20.07
N VAL A 329 24.91 -13.59 19.50
CA VAL A 329 23.58 -13.84 18.89
C VAL A 329 23.69 -14.85 17.76
N ILE A 330 24.63 -14.66 16.83
CA ILE A 330 24.86 -15.57 15.69
C ILE A 330 25.17 -16.99 16.19
N LEU A 331 26.01 -17.14 17.22
CA LEU A 331 26.35 -18.45 17.78
C LEU A 331 25.19 -19.13 18.50
N ALA A 332 24.29 -18.36 19.13
CA ALA A 332 23.08 -18.91 19.73
C ALA A 332 22.13 -19.45 18.65
N ILE A 333 21.91 -18.68 17.58
CA ILE A 333 21.04 -19.09 16.46
C ILE A 333 21.63 -20.26 15.68
N ALA A 334 22.94 -20.26 15.44
CA ALA A 334 23.65 -21.30 14.66
C ALA A 334 23.58 -22.70 15.29
N GLN A 335 23.21 -22.81 16.58
CA GLN A 335 22.94 -24.10 17.22
C GLN A 335 21.65 -24.77 16.72
N HIS A 336 20.73 -24.00 16.13
CA HIS A 336 19.39 -24.46 15.76
C HIS A 336 19.14 -24.37 14.25
N GLU A 337 19.63 -23.32 13.60
CA GLU A 337 19.40 -23.09 12.18
C GLU A 337 20.58 -22.40 11.49
N LYS A 338 20.54 -22.38 10.15
CA LYS A 338 21.57 -21.74 9.34
C LYS A 338 21.55 -20.23 9.56
N VAL A 339 22.72 -19.60 9.68
CA VAL A 339 22.87 -18.14 9.77
C VAL A 339 23.66 -17.61 8.57
N ILE A 340 23.05 -16.73 7.78
CA ILE A 340 23.70 -15.99 6.71
C ILE A 340 24.20 -14.67 7.29
N VAL A 341 25.52 -14.51 7.38
CA VAL A 341 26.15 -13.32 7.94
C VAL A 341 26.55 -12.38 6.81
N GLY A 342 25.78 -11.32 6.61
CA GLY A 342 26.10 -10.25 5.66
C GLY A 342 27.21 -9.35 6.20
N ILE A 343 28.30 -9.23 5.45
CA ILE A 343 29.49 -8.47 5.86
C ILE A 343 29.77 -7.41 4.80
N HIS A 344 29.80 -6.14 5.21
CA HIS A 344 30.10 -5.03 4.32
C HIS A 344 31.52 -5.18 3.72
N PRO A 345 31.70 -4.95 2.40
CA PRO A 345 33.00 -5.13 1.74
C PRO A 345 34.17 -4.38 2.39
N SER A 346 33.92 -3.24 3.04
CA SER A 346 34.97 -2.45 3.70
C SER A 346 35.57 -3.10 4.95
N ILE A 347 34.92 -4.12 5.53
CA ILE A 347 35.40 -4.84 6.70
C ILE A 347 35.57 -6.34 6.45
N TYR A 348 35.21 -6.83 5.25
CA TYR A 348 35.11 -8.26 4.94
C TYR A 348 36.40 -9.02 5.27
N ASP A 349 37.51 -8.64 4.66
CA ASP A 349 38.80 -9.32 4.84
C ASP A 349 39.31 -9.30 6.28
N ARG A 350 38.88 -8.30 7.06
CA ARG A 350 39.28 -8.12 8.45
C ARG A 350 38.54 -9.08 9.39
N VAL A 351 37.26 -9.38 9.12
CA VAL A 351 36.40 -10.08 10.09
C VAL A 351 35.94 -11.46 9.63
N ILE A 352 36.12 -11.81 8.35
CA ILE A 352 35.62 -13.08 7.77
C ILE A 352 36.12 -14.32 8.54
N LYS A 353 37.36 -14.30 9.02
CA LYS A 353 37.99 -15.40 9.76
C LYS A 353 37.26 -15.76 11.05
N ASP A 354 36.53 -14.79 11.63
CA ASP A 354 35.76 -15.00 12.85
C ASP A 354 34.48 -15.82 12.61
N TYR A 355 34.07 -16.00 11.34
CA TYR A 355 32.80 -16.61 10.94
C TYR A 355 32.93 -17.80 9.98
N GLU A 356 33.96 -17.85 9.12
CA GLU A 356 34.07 -18.84 8.02
C GLU A 356 34.16 -20.30 8.47
N ASN A 357 34.60 -20.55 9.71
CA ASN A 357 34.76 -21.88 10.28
C ASN A 357 33.70 -22.23 11.33
N ILE A 358 32.67 -21.39 11.51
CA ILE A 358 31.58 -21.69 12.45
C ILE A 358 30.54 -22.60 11.76
N PRO A 359 30.20 -23.77 12.34
CA PRO A 359 29.14 -24.62 11.80
C PRO A 359 27.81 -23.85 11.64
N ASN A 360 27.07 -24.16 10.57
CA ASN A 360 25.80 -23.48 10.21
C ASN A 360 25.91 -21.98 9.90
N VAL A 361 27.10 -21.37 9.91
CA VAL A 361 27.30 -19.98 9.53
C VAL A 361 27.80 -19.89 8.09
N GLN A 362 27.13 -19.06 7.29
CA GLN A 362 27.53 -18.73 5.92
C GLN A 362 27.80 -17.23 5.81
N PRO A 363 29.06 -16.78 5.86
CA PRO A 363 29.38 -15.38 5.62
C PRO A 363 29.26 -15.02 4.13
N ILE A 364 28.73 -13.84 3.84
CA ILE A 364 28.60 -13.30 2.48
C ILE A 364 29.04 -11.83 2.43
N SER A 365 29.76 -11.44 1.37
CA SER A 365 30.09 -10.04 1.11
C SER A 365 28.89 -9.34 0.46
N ILE A 366 28.28 -8.34 1.12
CA ILE A 366 27.10 -7.62 0.62
C ILE A 366 27.11 -6.16 1.09
N ARG A 367 26.66 -5.22 0.24
CA ARG A 367 26.61 -3.79 0.57
C ARG A 367 25.28 -3.43 1.24
N TYR A 368 25.37 -2.58 2.26
CA TYR A 368 24.29 -1.99 3.06
C TYR A 368 24.86 -0.74 3.75
N ASN A 369 24.03 0.16 4.27
CA ASN A 369 24.47 1.36 4.97
C ASN A 369 24.48 1.18 6.50
N ASP A 370 23.59 0.37 7.07
CA ASP A 370 23.65 -0.01 8.49
C ASP A 370 23.06 -1.41 8.79
N SER A 371 23.23 -1.88 10.02
CA SER A 371 23.15 -3.29 10.41
C SER A 371 21.81 -3.75 11.00
N TRP A 372 20.71 -3.30 10.40
CA TRP A 372 19.35 -3.54 10.89
C TRP A 372 18.59 -4.47 9.96
N ALA A 373 19.04 -5.74 9.92
CA ALA A 373 18.53 -6.74 8.98
C ALA A 373 17.00 -6.88 9.02
N ARG A 374 16.37 -6.64 10.17
CA ARG A 374 14.92 -6.65 10.32
C ARG A 374 14.20 -5.65 9.42
N ASP A 375 14.83 -4.51 9.20
CA ASP A 375 14.17 -3.33 8.63
C ASP A 375 14.61 -3.05 7.19
N ASN A 376 15.86 -3.39 6.84
CA ASN A 376 16.40 -3.15 5.50
C ASN A 376 16.48 -4.40 4.60
N MET A 377 16.22 -5.60 5.13
CA MET A 377 16.05 -6.80 4.29
C MET A 377 14.64 -6.89 3.74
N ALA A 378 14.46 -7.73 2.71
CA ALA A 378 13.14 -8.11 2.27
C ALA A 378 12.37 -8.82 3.39
N LEU A 379 11.05 -8.64 3.39
CA LEU A 379 10.14 -9.53 4.10
C LEU A 379 9.95 -10.82 3.29
N PHE A 380 9.55 -11.90 3.94
CA PHE A 380 9.40 -13.19 3.28
C PHE A 380 8.00 -13.78 3.51
N VAL A 381 7.41 -14.27 2.43
CA VAL A 381 6.09 -14.89 2.41
C VAL A 381 6.20 -16.31 1.85
N ASN A 382 5.35 -17.23 2.32
CA ASN A 382 5.28 -18.59 1.81
C ASN A 382 3.83 -19.02 1.53
N ASN A 383 3.67 -19.99 0.62
CA ASN A 383 2.39 -20.61 0.28
C ASN A 383 2.36 -22.12 0.62
N GLY A 384 3.24 -22.54 1.53
CA GLY A 384 3.54 -23.95 1.79
C GLY A 384 4.49 -24.60 0.78
N LYS A 385 4.50 -24.24 -0.50
CA LYS A 385 5.36 -24.90 -1.51
C LYS A 385 6.66 -24.17 -1.80
N SER A 386 6.65 -22.85 -1.71
CA SER A 386 7.79 -21.99 -2.02
C SER A 386 7.78 -20.73 -1.17
N VAL A 387 8.94 -20.09 -1.10
CA VAL A 387 9.15 -18.80 -0.43
C VAL A 387 9.40 -17.73 -1.49
N ARG A 388 8.82 -16.56 -1.30
CA ARG A 388 9.07 -15.34 -2.08
C ARG A 388 9.44 -14.20 -1.15
N SER A 389 10.17 -13.23 -1.68
CA SER A 389 10.49 -12.00 -0.96
C SER A 389 9.51 -10.88 -1.32
N VAL A 390 9.26 -9.98 -0.39
CA VAL A 390 8.51 -8.73 -0.59
C VAL A 390 9.47 -7.58 -0.34
N ASP A 391 9.72 -6.80 -1.40
CA ASP A 391 10.66 -5.68 -1.44
C ASP A 391 9.86 -4.38 -1.28
N PHE A 392 9.66 -3.99 -0.03
CA PHE A 392 9.19 -2.66 0.35
C PHE A 392 10.33 -1.64 0.25
N ARG A 393 9.98 -0.37 0.10
CA ARG A 393 10.99 0.70 0.15
C ARG A 393 11.50 0.87 1.57
N PHE A 394 12.78 1.20 1.69
CA PHE A 394 13.40 1.58 2.96
C PHE A 394 13.92 3.01 2.86
N ASN A 395 13.72 3.81 3.91
CA ASN A 395 14.15 5.21 3.91
C ASN A 395 14.94 5.62 5.16
N ALA A 396 15.53 4.66 5.88
CA ALA A 396 16.17 4.91 7.17
C ALA A 396 15.22 5.53 8.20
N TRP A 397 14.03 4.92 8.36
CA TRP A 397 13.02 5.26 9.37
C TRP A 397 12.62 6.74 9.34
N GLY A 398 12.35 7.31 8.16
CA GLY A 398 11.90 8.70 8.06
C GLY A 398 12.37 9.51 6.84
N GLY A 399 13.34 8.99 6.09
CA GLY A 399 13.86 9.64 4.89
C GLY A 399 14.38 11.05 5.16
N GLU A 400 13.87 12.02 4.41
CA GLU A 400 14.26 13.43 4.55
C GLU A 400 13.53 14.15 5.69
N TYR A 401 12.49 13.55 6.29
CA TYR A 401 11.70 14.14 7.36
C TYR A 401 12.42 14.00 8.71
N ASP A 402 12.61 12.77 9.17
CA ASP A 402 13.20 12.41 10.47
C ASP A 402 14.16 11.20 10.40
N GLY A 403 14.58 10.81 9.19
CA GLY A 403 15.40 9.61 8.99
C GLY A 403 16.74 9.62 9.73
N LEU A 404 17.16 8.44 10.18
CA LEU A 404 18.32 8.26 11.07
C LEU A 404 19.67 8.48 10.38
N TYR A 405 19.72 8.43 9.05
CA TYR A 405 20.90 8.80 8.27
C TYR A 405 20.56 9.12 6.82
N LYS A 406 21.32 10.03 6.21
CA LYS A 406 20.99 10.60 4.89
C LYS A 406 21.17 9.66 3.70
N ASN A 407 22.13 8.74 3.75
CA ASN A 407 22.42 7.84 2.64
C ASN A 407 22.09 6.40 3.03
N TYR A 408 20.94 5.94 2.56
CA TYR A 408 20.39 4.59 2.76
C TYR A 408 20.22 3.83 1.43
N ARG A 409 20.90 4.27 0.35
CA ARG A 409 20.69 3.73 -1.00
C ARG A 409 21.11 2.27 -1.15
N ASP A 410 22.07 1.81 -0.36
CA ASP A 410 22.47 0.40 -0.37
C ASP A 410 21.51 -0.44 0.51
N ASP A 411 20.96 0.12 1.60
CA ASP A 411 19.90 -0.51 2.39
C ASP A 411 18.61 -0.71 1.58
N ASP A 412 18.10 0.33 0.92
CA ASP A 412 16.89 0.28 0.09
C ASP A 412 17.01 -0.62 -1.15
N ARG A 413 18.24 -1.01 -1.51
CA ARG A 413 18.48 -1.97 -2.61
C ARG A 413 18.76 -3.37 -2.09
N LEU A 414 18.93 -3.55 -0.77
CA LEU A 414 19.45 -4.77 -0.18
C LEU A 414 18.53 -5.96 -0.45
N ALA A 415 17.22 -5.77 -0.30
CA ALA A 415 16.18 -6.74 -0.65
C ALA A 415 16.35 -7.30 -2.09
N SER A 416 16.32 -6.42 -3.11
CA SER A 416 16.52 -6.81 -4.51
C SER A 416 17.87 -7.50 -4.78
N VAL A 417 18.95 -7.04 -4.15
CA VAL A 417 20.30 -7.61 -4.31
C VAL A 417 20.37 -9.01 -3.70
N PHE A 418 19.76 -9.19 -2.53
CA PHE A 418 19.70 -10.46 -1.84
C PHE A 418 18.82 -11.47 -2.58
N ALA A 419 17.63 -11.07 -3.04
CA ALA A 419 16.74 -11.91 -3.83
C ALA A 419 17.43 -12.40 -5.11
N LYS A 420 18.09 -11.51 -5.85
CA LYS A 420 18.88 -11.89 -7.05
C LYS A 420 20.00 -12.88 -6.72
N ARG A 421 20.72 -12.68 -5.62
CA ARG A 421 21.82 -13.56 -5.21
C ARG A 421 21.34 -14.95 -4.80
N THR A 422 20.18 -15.01 -4.15
CA THR A 422 19.55 -16.25 -3.68
C THR A 422 18.62 -16.90 -4.70
N LYS A 423 18.41 -16.24 -5.87
CA LYS A 423 17.48 -16.66 -6.92
C LYS A 423 16.03 -16.76 -6.42
N MET A 424 15.66 -15.92 -5.46
CA MET A 424 14.30 -15.81 -4.96
C MET A 424 13.49 -14.88 -5.87
N ILE A 425 12.21 -15.20 -6.06
CA ILE A 425 11.26 -14.33 -6.76
C ILE A 425 10.79 -13.25 -5.78
N ASP A 426 10.79 -12.00 -6.23
CA ASP A 426 10.42 -10.83 -5.43
C ASP A 426 9.12 -10.16 -5.91
N TYR A 427 8.29 -9.76 -4.96
CA TYR A 427 7.24 -8.76 -5.16
C TYR A 427 7.80 -7.39 -4.81
N TYR A 428 7.98 -6.52 -5.80
CA TYR A 428 8.41 -5.15 -5.58
C TYR A 428 7.22 -4.23 -5.32
N VAL A 429 7.28 -3.46 -4.23
CA VAL A 429 6.22 -2.54 -3.80
C VAL A 429 6.68 -1.09 -3.97
N PRO A 430 6.63 -0.54 -5.19
CA PRO A 430 7.11 0.81 -5.44
C PRO A 430 6.28 1.85 -4.68
N GLY A 431 6.96 2.73 -3.95
CA GLY A 431 6.32 3.89 -3.33
C GLY A 431 5.66 3.63 -1.98
N PHE A 432 5.83 2.44 -1.41
CA PHE A 432 5.40 2.14 -0.05
C PHE A 432 6.63 1.82 0.81
N VAL A 433 6.84 2.63 1.86
CA VAL A 433 7.92 2.45 2.83
C VAL A 433 7.41 1.57 3.97
N LEU A 434 8.14 0.50 4.28
CA LEU A 434 7.81 -0.36 5.42
C LEU A 434 9.06 -1.08 5.92
N GLU A 435 9.25 -1.04 7.23
CA GLU A 435 10.29 -1.79 7.93
C GLU A 435 9.71 -3.03 8.63
N GLY A 436 10.43 -4.14 8.63
CA GLY A 436 9.93 -5.38 9.24
C GLY A 436 9.69 -5.30 10.75
N GLY A 437 10.40 -4.44 11.48
CA GLY A 437 10.19 -4.23 12.91
C GLY A 437 8.92 -3.45 13.24
N SER A 438 8.33 -2.77 12.24
CA SER A 438 7.08 -2.01 12.39
C SER A 438 5.81 -2.89 12.37
N ILE A 439 5.96 -4.19 12.10
CA ILE A 439 4.87 -5.16 12.02
C ILE A 439 5.11 -6.38 12.92
N ALA A 440 4.04 -6.92 13.50
CA ALA A 440 4.06 -8.21 14.20
C ALA A 440 2.92 -9.09 13.67
N VAL A 441 3.25 -10.28 13.15
CA VAL A 441 2.27 -11.19 12.52
C VAL A 441 2.14 -12.52 13.26
N ASP A 442 0.93 -13.07 13.31
CA ASP A 442 0.64 -14.37 13.95
C ASP A 442 0.73 -15.58 13.00
N GLY A 443 0.89 -15.35 11.69
CA GLY A 443 0.90 -16.39 10.66
C GLY A 443 -0.48 -16.99 10.30
N GLU A 444 -1.54 -16.53 10.95
CA GLU A 444 -2.94 -16.97 10.78
C GLU A 444 -3.88 -15.84 10.33
N GLY A 445 -3.31 -14.73 9.86
CA GLY A 445 -4.04 -13.64 9.23
C GLY A 445 -4.13 -12.38 10.07
N THR A 446 -3.47 -12.31 11.23
CA THR A 446 -3.48 -11.12 12.09
C THR A 446 -2.12 -10.41 12.05
N CYS A 447 -2.16 -9.09 11.94
CA CYS A 447 -1.01 -8.22 12.12
C CYS A 447 -1.30 -7.13 13.16
N ILE A 448 -0.31 -6.79 13.97
CA ILE A 448 -0.35 -5.68 14.92
C ILE A 448 0.70 -4.65 14.49
N VAL A 449 0.33 -3.37 14.49
CA VAL A 449 1.17 -2.24 14.09
C VAL A 449 0.94 -1.06 15.03
N THR A 450 1.89 -0.12 15.08
CA THR A 450 1.72 1.14 15.81
C THR A 450 1.22 2.27 14.89
N GLU A 451 0.29 3.07 15.38
CA GLU A 451 -0.16 4.29 14.70
C GLU A 451 0.97 5.32 14.63
N ALA A 452 1.73 5.48 15.72
CA ALA A 452 2.89 6.35 15.80
C ALA A 452 3.88 6.13 14.65
N CYS A 453 4.15 4.87 14.28
CA CYS A 453 5.08 4.54 13.20
C CYS A 453 4.45 4.69 11.83
N LEU A 454 3.40 3.91 11.52
CA LEU A 454 2.97 3.78 10.13
C LEU A 454 2.21 5.01 9.61
N LEU A 455 1.68 5.84 10.51
CA LEU A 455 1.05 7.12 10.17
C LEU A 455 2.02 8.30 10.34
N SER A 456 3.30 8.04 10.64
CA SER A 456 4.29 9.11 10.76
C SER A 456 4.48 9.82 9.41
N PRO A 457 4.66 11.16 9.39
CA PRO A 457 4.88 11.89 8.14
C PRO A 457 6.16 11.45 7.39
N GLY A 458 7.10 10.79 8.09
CA GLY A 458 8.34 10.26 7.53
C GLY A 458 8.19 8.92 6.82
N ARG A 459 7.04 8.23 6.93
CA ARG A 459 6.75 6.97 6.22
C ARG A 459 5.96 7.20 4.94
N ASN A 460 4.64 7.06 5.01
CA ASN A 460 3.75 7.05 3.85
C ASN A 460 2.76 8.23 3.92
N PRO A 461 3.22 9.50 3.93
CA PRO A 461 2.36 10.67 4.20
C PRO A 461 1.27 10.93 3.16
N THR A 462 1.36 10.29 2.00
CA THR A 462 0.35 10.38 0.94
C THR A 462 -0.70 9.29 1.02
N PHE A 463 -0.52 8.30 1.90
CA PHE A 463 -1.46 7.19 2.09
C PHE A 463 -2.32 7.48 3.32
N SER A 464 -3.61 7.21 3.18
CA SER A 464 -4.52 7.13 4.31
C SER A 464 -4.27 5.85 5.13
N LYS A 465 -4.75 5.85 6.37
CA LYS A 465 -4.72 4.68 7.24
C LYS A 465 -5.35 3.43 6.59
N ALA A 466 -6.43 3.61 5.82
CA ALA A 466 -7.11 2.52 5.13
C ALA A 466 -6.28 1.94 3.97
N GLU A 467 -5.61 2.80 3.19
CA GLU A 467 -4.74 2.35 2.09
C GLU A 467 -3.47 1.63 2.61
N ILE A 468 -2.94 2.07 3.75
CA ILE A 468 -1.88 1.33 4.46
C ILE A 468 -2.37 -0.06 4.86
N GLU A 469 -3.56 -0.14 5.45
CA GLU A 469 -4.14 -1.42 5.86
C GLU A 469 -4.36 -2.38 4.69
N GLU A 470 -4.92 -1.88 3.58
CA GLU A 470 -5.12 -2.67 2.35
C GLU A 470 -3.78 -3.16 1.78
N THR A 471 -2.77 -2.29 1.70
CA THR A 471 -1.43 -2.65 1.24
C THR A 471 -0.83 -3.77 2.12
N LEU A 472 -0.97 -3.69 3.44
CA LEU A 472 -0.47 -4.73 4.33
C LEU A 472 -1.24 -6.04 4.18
N LYS A 473 -2.56 -6.01 4.00
CA LYS A 473 -3.36 -7.22 3.70
C LYS A 473 -2.87 -7.92 2.44
N ASP A 474 -2.65 -7.15 1.39
CA ASP A 474 -2.21 -7.67 0.10
C ASP A 474 -0.81 -8.27 0.14
N TYR A 475 0.13 -7.55 0.75
CA TYR A 475 1.55 -7.91 0.68
C TYR A 475 2.04 -8.81 1.81
N LEU A 476 1.29 -8.90 2.92
CA LEU A 476 1.60 -9.82 4.01
C LEU A 476 0.66 -11.05 4.02
N GLY A 477 -0.40 -11.07 3.21
CA GLY A 477 -1.38 -12.16 3.21
C GLY A 477 -2.14 -12.26 4.54
N ILE A 478 -2.48 -11.12 5.12
CA ILE A 478 -3.24 -11.00 6.38
C ILE A 478 -4.70 -10.62 6.12
N GLU A 479 -5.58 -10.93 7.05
CA GLU A 479 -7.02 -10.66 7.00
C GLU A 479 -7.39 -9.48 7.92
N LYS A 480 -6.69 -9.32 9.05
CA LYS A 480 -7.00 -8.35 10.10
C LYS A 480 -5.76 -7.58 10.55
N LEU A 481 -5.87 -6.26 10.56
CA LEU A 481 -4.84 -5.36 11.10
C LEU A 481 -5.34 -4.74 12.41
N ILE A 482 -4.48 -4.71 13.43
CA ILE A 482 -4.77 -4.12 14.74
C ILE A 482 -3.80 -2.96 14.94
N TRP A 483 -4.38 -1.79 15.08
CA TRP A 483 -3.67 -0.54 15.31
C TRP A 483 -3.60 -0.25 16.80
N VAL A 484 -2.40 -0.28 17.38
CA VAL A 484 -2.17 0.23 18.74
C VAL A 484 -1.58 1.64 18.65
N PRO A 485 -1.89 2.54 19.59
CA PRO A 485 -1.51 3.95 19.43
C PRO A 485 0.01 4.14 19.55
N HIS A 486 0.66 3.41 20.46
CA HIS A 486 2.04 3.66 20.87
C HIS A 486 2.88 2.39 21.01
N GLY A 487 4.18 2.56 20.81
CA GLY A 487 5.23 1.57 21.10
C GLY A 487 6.02 1.92 22.36
N ILE A 488 7.35 1.88 22.27
CA ILE A 488 8.23 2.30 23.37
C ILE A 488 8.52 3.81 23.27
N TYR A 489 8.41 4.51 24.39
CA TYR A 489 8.64 5.95 24.50
C TYR A 489 10.09 6.32 24.15
N GLU A 490 10.25 7.33 23.27
CA GLU A 490 11.53 7.77 22.68
C GLU A 490 12.27 6.69 21.87
N ASP A 491 11.56 5.68 21.35
CA ASP A 491 12.09 4.81 20.31
C ASP A 491 12.35 5.60 19.02
N GLU A 492 13.58 5.51 18.51
CA GLU A 492 14.04 6.27 17.35
C GLU A 492 13.45 5.80 16.02
N THR A 493 12.73 4.68 16.02
CA THR A 493 12.08 4.07 14.85
C THR A 493 10.65 4.56 14.62
N ASP A 494 10.21 5.62 15.32
CA ASP A 494 8.81 6.04 15.46
C ASP A 494 7.96 5.00 16.19
N GLU A 495 8.51 4.42 17.25
CA GLU A 495 7.80 3.47 18.12
C GLU A 495 7.40 2.17 17.39
N HIS A 496 8.37 1.45 16.81
CA HIS A 496 8.13 0.14 16.22
C HIS A 496 7.42 -0.84 17.17
N ILE A 497 6.53 -1.67 16.61
CA ILE A 497 5.75 -2.63 17.38
C ILE A 497 6.62 -3.74 17.98
N ASP A 498 7.74 -4.11 17.35
CA ASP A 498 8.62 -5.19 17.81
C ASP A 498 9.37 -4.91 19.13
N ASN A 499 9.38 -3.66 19.59
CA ASN A 499 9.82 -3.31 20.93
C ASN A 499 8.68 -3.39 21.96
N MET A 500 7.42 -3.39 21.52
CA MET A 500 6.25 -3.28 22.38
C MET A 500 5.45 -4.58 22.51
N VAL A 501 5.28 -5.33 21.42
CA VAL A 501 4.45 -6.54 21.36
C VAL A 501 5.10 -7.58 20.46
N ALA A 502 5.14 -8.83 20.93
CA ALA A 502 5.48 -9.98 20.13
C ALA A 502 4.45 -11.10 20.29
N PHE A 503 4.14 -11.81 19.20
CA PHE A 503 3.37 -13.05 19.28
C PHE A 503 4.23 -14.17 19.86
N VAL A 504 3.81 -14.76 20.98
CA VAL A 504 4.41 -15.99 21.55
C VAL A 504 3.96 -17.20 20.72
N ARG A 505 2.70 -17.19 20.31
CA ARG A 505 1.98 -18.14 19.45
C ARG A 505 0.66 -17.48 19.01
N PRO A 506 -0.06 -17.99 18.00
CA PRO A 506 -1.37 -17.44 17.63
C PRO A 506 -2.30 -17.27 18.84
N GLY A 507 -2.86 -16.07 18.99
CA GLY A 507 -3.73 -15.68 20.12
C GLY A 507 -3.02 -15.32 21.43
N VAL A 508 -1.69 -15.40 21.53
CA VAL A 508 -0.94 -15.12 22.77
C VAL A 508 0.18 -14.12 22.54
N LEU A 509 0.17 -13.04 23.31
CA LEU A 509 1.06 -11.90 23.19
C LEU A 509 1.98 -11.80 24.40
N ALA A 510 3.24 -11.47 24.15
CA ALA A 510 4.13 -10.89 25.15
C ALA A 510 4.19 -9.38 24.89
N MET A 511 3.93 -8.57 25.91
CA MET A 511 3.84 -7.12 25.81
C MET A 511 4.82 -6.46 26.79
N ALA A 512 5.59 -5.51 26.31
CA ALA A 512 6.48 -4.71 27.13
C ALA A 512 5.64 -3.88 28.12
N TRP A 513 6.03 -3.89 29.38
CA TRP A 513 5.22 -3.34 30.45
C TRP A 513 6.04 -2.51 31.42
N CYS A 514 5.56 -1.29 31.70
CA CYS A 514 6.10 -0.43 32.75
C CYS A 514 5.03 -0.28 33.84
N ASP A 515 5.41 -0.52 35.10
CA ASP A 515 4.54 -0.36 36.27
C ASP A 515 4.77 0.95 37.03
N ASP A 516 5.77 1.76 36.62
CA ASP A 516 6.13 3.01 37.27
C ASP A 516 5.33 4.18 36.69
N PRO A 517 4.33 4.74 37.42
CA PRO A 517 3.49 5.82 36.91
C PRO A 517 4.23 7.13 36.62
N GLU A 518 5.46 7.28 37.11
CA GLU A 518 6.30 8.46 36.85
C GLU A 518 7.10 8.33 35.55
N ASP A 519 7.18 7.15 34.96
CA ASP A 519 7.81 6.94 33.66
C ASP A 519 6.79 7.13 32.52
N PRO A 520 7.06 7.97 31.50
CA PRO A 520 6.14 8.16 30.37
C PRO A 520 5.73 6.88 29.64
N GLN A 521 6.54 5.82 29.72
CA GLN A 521 6.22 4.51 29.17
C GLN A 521 4.96 3.89 29.81
N TYR A 522 4.65 4.22 31.06
CA TYR A 522 3.47 3.70 31.77
C TYR A 522 2.19 3.98 30.99
N ASP A 523 1.99 5.23 30.57
CA ASP A 523 0.80 5.64 29.83
C ASP A 523 0.71 4.94 28.47
N TYR A 524 1.83 4.80 27.76
CA TYR A 524 1.89 4.07 26.49
C TYR A 524 1.51 2.58 26.69
N CYS A 525 1.99 1.96 27.77
CA CYS A 525 1.61 0.59 28.14
C CYS A 525 0.11 0.47 28.45
N GLN A 526 -0.49 1.41 29.20
CA GLN A 526 -1.93 1.36 29.49
C GLN A 526 -2.78 1.48 28.21
N GLN A 527 -2.42 2.41 27.32
CA GLN A 527 -3.17 2.64 26.07
C GLN A 527 -3.10 1.44 25.13
N THR A 528 -1.91 0.89 24.90
CA THR A 528 -1.72 -0.28 24.05
C THR A 528 -2.42 -1.52 24.64
N TYR A 529 -2.38 -1.72 25.96
CA TYR A 529 -3.09 -2.82 26.61
C TYR A 529 -4.62 -2.66 26.51
N ALA A 530 -5.14 -1.44 26.63
CA ALA A 530 -6.57 -1.18 26.50
C ALA A 530 -7.12 -1.51 25.10
N VAL A 531 -6.31 -1.35 24.05
CA VAL A 531 -6.66 -1.77 22.68
C VAL A 531 -6.60 -3.29 22.57
N LEU A 532 -5.46 -3.89 22.92
CA LEU A 532 -5.22 -5.33 22.74
C LEU A 532 -6.20 -6.19 23.56
N SER A 533 -6.51 -5.79 24.79
CA SER A 533 -7.45 -6.52 25.67
C SER A 533 -8.90 -6.56 25.16
N LYS A 534 -9.27 -5.65 24.26
CA LYS A 534 -10.59 -5.60 23.61
C LYS A 534 -10.59 -6.16 22.20
N ALA A 535 -9.40 -6.34 21.62
CA ALA A 535 -9.25 -6.84 20.28
C ALA A 535 -9.40 -8.37 20.23
N THR A 536 -9.73 -8.85 19.05
CA THR A 536 -9.63 -10.26 18.69
C THR A 536 -8.73 -10.41 17.48
N ASP A 537 -8.15 -11.59 17.30
CA ASP A 537 -7.38 -11.89 16.10
C ASP A 537 -8.28 -12.20 14.90
N ALA A 538 -7.68 -12.53 13.74
CA ALA A 538 -8.40 -12.85 12.51
C ALA A 538 -9.28 -14.11 12.62
N LYS A 539 -8.99 -15.00 13.57
CA LYS A 539 -9.79 -16.21 13.86
C LYS A 539 -10.80 -16.00 15.00
N GLY A 540 -10.96 -14.76 15.47
CA GLY A 540 -11.93 -14.38 16.48
C GLY A 540 -11.53 -14.71 17.92
N ARG A 541 -10.27 -15.09 18.17
CA ARG A 541 -9.77 -15.37 19.53
C ARG A 541 -9.45 -14.05 20.23
N ALA A 542 -9.83 -13.92 21.50
CA ALA A 542 -9.31 -12.85 22.36
C ALA A 542 -7.84 -13.13 22.71
N PHE A 543 -7.03 -12.08 22.90
CA PHE A 543 -5.62 -12.25 23.22
C PHE A 543 -5.39 -12.62 24.69
N GLU A 544 -4.57 -13.64 24.92
CA GLU A 544 -3.88 -13.85 26.19
C GLU A 544 -2.63 -12.94 26.22
N ILE A 545 -2.61 -11.94 27.10
CA ILE A 545 -1.54 -10.92 27.11
C ILE A 545 -0.67 -11.10 28.35
N HIS A 546 0.59 -11.44 28.15
CA HIS A 546 1.61 -11.55 29.19
C HIS A 546 2.46 -10.29 29.24
N LYS A 547 2.47 -9.64 30.40
CA LYS A 547 3.24 -8.42 30.66
C LYS A 547 4.68 -8.77 31.01
N ILE A 548 5.63 -8.22 30.26
CA ILE A 548 7.07 -8.39 30.48
C ILE A 548 7.65 -7.05 30.92
N LEU A 549 8.13 -6.98 32.16
CA LEU A 549 8.64 -5.75 32.73
C LEU A 549 9.86 -5.25 31.98
N VAL A 550 9.81 -4.00 31.50
CA VAL A 550 10.98 -3.29 30.99
C VAL A 550 11.89 -2.87 32.16
N PRO A 551 13.18 -2.60 31.92
CA PRO A 551 14.06 -2.05 32.96
C PRO A 551 13.47 -0.79 33.62
N SER A 552 13.45 -0.77 34.96
CA SER A 552 12.98 0.38 35.75
C SER A 552 13.99 0.69 36.87
N PRO A 553 14.57 1.91 36.91
CA PRO A 553 14.35 3.03 35.98
C PRO A 553 14.81 2.74 34.56
N ALA A 554 14.31 3.51 33.58
CA ALA A 554 14.73 3.40 32.19
C ALA A 554 16.25 3.53 32.03
N LEU A 555 16.79 2.91 30.98
CA LEU A 555 18.22 2.95 30.72
C LEU A 555 18.58 4.17 29.89
N TYR A 556 19.74 4.74 30.18
CA TYR A 556 20.26 5.92 29.50
C TYR A 556 21.68 5.71 29.01
N MET A 557 22.03 6.42 27.94
CA MET A 557 23.38 6.43 27.40
C MET A 557 24.34 7.17 28.33
N SER A 558 25.43 6.51 28.72
CA SER A 558 26.48 7.12 29.52
C SER A 558 27.41 8.03 28.70
N LYS A 559 28.17 8.86 29.40
CA LYS A 559 29.21 9.72 28.82
C LYS A 559 30.27 8.96 28.05
N GLU A 560 30.70 7.82 28.57
CA GLU A 560 31.75 7.00 27.94
C GLU A 560 31.24 6.37 26.65
N GLU A 561 30.02 5.84 26.67
CA GLU A 561 29.36 5.25 25.50
C GLU A 561 29.19 6.27 24.38
N SER A 562 28.67 7.46 24.71
CA SER A 562 28.49 8.56 23.74
C SER A 562 29.82 9.02 23.14
N LYS A 563 30.89 9.16 23.96
CA LYS A 563 32.22 9.55 23.48
C LYS A 563 32.87 8.53 22.53
N GLY A 564 32.52 7.25 22.64
CA GLY A 564 33.05 6.20 21.79
C GLY A 564 32.52 6.24 20.35
N ILE A 565 31.47 7.02 20.10
CA ILE A 565 30.82 7.16 18.79
C ILE A 565 31.48 8.33 18.04
N SER A 566 31.94 8.08 16.82
CA SER A 566 32.58 9.12 16.01
C SER A 566 31.54 10.12 15.52
N LYS A 567 31.86 11.42 15.56
CA LYS A 567 31.04 12.44 14.88
C LYS A 567 31.05 12.14 13.37
N GLY A 568 29.95 11.59 12.87
CA GLY A 568 29.88 11.00 11.54
C GLY A 568 30.05 12.00 10.40
N ARG A 569 30.74 11.57 9.33
CA ARG A 569 30.70 12.24 8.02
C ARG A 569 29.39 12.01 7.27
N TYR A 570 28.58 11.03 7.69
CA TYR A 570 27.44 10.51 6.93
C TYR A 570 26.08 10.93 7.50
N GLY A 571 26.07 11.84 8.50
CA GLY A 571 24.86 12.44 9.02
C GLY A 571 23.93 11.47 9.75
N ALA A 572 24.49 10.50 10.49
CA ALA A 572 23.71 9.70 11.43
C ALA A 572 23.10 10.57 12.55
N LYS A 573 21.96 10.14 13.10
CA LYS A 573 21.35 10.72 14.30
C LYS A 573 22.38 10.75 15.44
N SER A 574 22.45 11.88 16.14
CA SER A 574 23.39 12.06 17.25
C SER A 574 22.95 11.23 18.46
N ARG A 575 23.91 10.62 19.15
CA ARG A 575 23.70 9.79 20.34
C ARG A 575 24.37 10.43 21.57
N PRO A 576 23.74 11.45 22.20
CA PRO A 576 24.33 12.19 23.31
C PRO A 576 24.28 11.42 24.64
N GLU A 577 25.13 11.84 25.59
CA GLU A 577 25.00 11.46 27.01
C GLU A 577 23.59 11.81 27.52
N GLY A 578 22.98 10.89 28.26
CA GLY A 578 21.63 11.07 28.81
C GLY A 578 20.49 10.78 27.83
N ALA A 579 20.76 10.36 26.59
CA ALA A 579 19.70 9.87 25.71
C ALA A 579 19.06 8.60 26.30
N ARG A 580 17.72 8.55 26.33
CA ARG A 580 16.97 7.36 26.74
C ARG A 580 17.20 6.25 25.72
N LEU A 581 17.29 5.01 26.21
CA LEU A 581 17.44 3.82 25.39
C LEU A 581 16.12 3.03 25.39
N ALA A 582 15.65 2.62 24.22
CA ALA A 582 14.45 1.80 24.05
C ALA A 582 14.69 0.33 24.47
N ALA A 583 15.06 0.12 25.74
CA ALA A 583 15.40 -1.19 26.27
C ALA A 583 14.14 -2.04 26.48
N SER A 584 13.90 -3.00 25.59
CA SER A 584 12.79 -3.96 25.70
C SER A 584 13.27 -5.40 25.62
N TYR A 585 12.79 -6.23 26.56
CA TYR A 585 12.99 -7.68 26.52
C TYR A 585 12.13 -8.39 25.46
N ILE A 586 11.11 -7.71 24.94
CA ILE A 586 10.24 -8.20 23.86
C ILE A 586 10.96 -8.23 22.52
N ASN A 587 12.03 -7.45 22.35
CA ASN A 587 12.84 -7.43 21.13
C ASN A 587 13.75 -8.68 21.02
N PHE A 588 13.20 -9.85 21.31
CA PHE A 588 13.80 -11.17 21.16
C PHE A 588 13.55 -11.70 19.74
N TYR A 589 14.43 -12.58 19.28
CA TYR A 589 14.22 -13.36 18.06
C TYR A 589 13.79 -14.77 18.44
N GLN A 590 12.78 -15.33 17.77
CA GLN A 590 12.36 -16.71 17.98
C GLN A 590 12.46 -17.53 16.71
N GLY A 591 12.75 -18.83 16.85
CA GLY A 591 12.56 -19.83 15.81
C GLY A 591 11.75 -21.01 16.35
N LYS A 592 11.73 -22.12 15.62
CA LYS A 592 10.93 -23.31 15.96
C LYS A 592 11.13 -23.80 17.40
N ASP A 593 12.38 -23.95 17.83
CA ASP A 593 12.76 -24.62 19.08
C ASP A 593 13.65 -23.76 19.99
N PHE A 594 13.83 -22.47 19.68
CA PHE A 594 14.66 -21.56 20.45
C PHE A 594 14.12 -20.13 20.48
N VAL A 595 14.58 -19.37 21.48
CA VAL A 595 14.39 -17.92 21.60
C VAL A 595 15.73 -17.31 22.01
N VAL A 596 16.14 -16.21 21.37
CA VAL A 596 17.29 -15.41 21.77
C VAL A 596 16.77 -14.05 22.22
N MET A 597 16.83 -13.80 23.52
CA MET A 597 16.33 -12.58 24.15
C MET A 597 17.47 -11.69 24.66
N PRO A 598 17.26 -10.36 24.71
CA PRO A 598 18.28 -9.48 25.23
C PRO A 598 18.38 -9.54 26.76
N GLY A 599 19.56 -9.19 27.26
CA GLY A 599 19.85 -8.78 28.61
C GLY A 599 20.59 -7.45 28.56
N PHE A 600 20.47 -6.64 29.60
CA PHE A 600 21.03 -5.28 29.64
C PHE A 600 22.10 -5.07 30.71
N GLY A 601 22.41 -6.11 31.47
CA GLY A 601 23.35 -6.06 32.60
C GLY A 601 22.73 -5.45 33.85
N VAL A 602 21.41 -5.62 34.03
CA VAL A 602 20.64 -5.05 35.14
C VAL A 602 19.91 -6.14 35.93
N LYS A 603 19.41 -5.80 37.12
CA LYS A 603 18.76 -6.79 38.02
C LYS A 603 17.47 -7.36 37.42
N GLU A 604 16.82 -6.62 36.52
CA GLU A 604 15.59 -6.98 35.81
C GLU A 604 15.81 -8.09 34.76
N ASP A 605 17.07 -8.35 34.36
CA ASP A 605 17.39 -9.38 33.36
C ASP A 605 16.90 -10.77 33.81
N GLN A 606 17.13 -11.12 35.08
CA GLN A 606 16.79 -12.45 35.60
C GLN A 606 15.27 -12.69 35.71
N PRO A 607 14.47 -11.75 36.26
CA PRO A 607 13.01 -11.82 36.20
C PRO A 607 12.47 -11.88 34.76
N ALA A 608 13.01 -11.08 33.84
CA ALA A 608 12.58 -11.09 32.45
C ALA A 608 12.87 -12.44 31.77
N TYR A 609 14.05 -13.03 32.02
CA TYR A 609 14.38 -14.37 31.55
C TYR A 609 13.39 -15.43 32.04
N GLN A 610 13.05 -15.40 33.34
CA GLN A 610 12.09 -16.34 33.92
C GLN A 610 10.70 -16.19 33.30
N ALA A 611 10.25 -14.95 33.09
CA ALA A 611 8.98 -14.66 32.44
C ALA A 611 8.95 -15.20 31.00
N ILE A 612 9.95 -14.86 30.17
CA ILE A 612 10.05 -15.36 28.79
C ILE A 612 10.16 -16.89 28.75
N GLN A 613 11.02 -17.50 29.58
CA GLN A 613 11.16 -18.96 29.64
C GLN A 613 9.86 -19.67 30.00
N SER A 614 9.01 -19.08 30.85
CA SER A 614 7.69 -19.62 31.19
C SER A 614 6.71 -19.61 30.00
N LEU A 615 6.84 -18.64 29.10
CA LEU A 615 6.03 -18.54 27.87
C LEU A 615 6.44 -19.55 26.80
N PHE A 616 7.70 -19.99 26.84
CA PHE A 616 8.27 -20.92 25.87
C PHE A 616 8.80 -22.20 26.55
N PRO A 617 7.94 -23.03 27.19
CA PRO A 617 8.37 -24.20 27.97
C PRO A 617 9.09 -25.28 27.13
N HIS A 618 8.89 -25.26 25.81
CA HIS A 618 9.48 -26.23 24.89
C HIS A 618 10.62 -25.65 24.04
N LYS A 619 10.90 -24.35 24.14
CA LYS A 619 12.01 -23.71 23.42
C LYS A 619 13.17 -23.47 24.37
N LYS A 620 14.39 -23.58 23.85
CA LYS A 620 15.59 -23.18 24.57
C LYS A 620 15.73 -21.66 24.53
N VAL A 621 15.69 -21.00 25.69
CA VAL A 621 15.86 -19.54 25.78
C VAL A 621 17.32 -19.20 26.08
N TYR A 622 17.92 -18.36 25.24
CA TYR A 622 19.23 -17.76 25.43
C TYR A 622 19.06 -16.28 25.80
N GLN A 623 19.57 -15.87 26.95
CA GLN A 623 19.69 -14.45 27.30
C GLN A 623 21.12 -13.99 27.04
N ILE A 624 21.27 -12.96 26.21
CA ILE A 624 22.57 -12.42 25.79
C ILE A 624 22.65 -10.96 26.22
N ASN A 625 23.74 -10.55 26.87
CA ASN A 625 23.93 -9.14 27.17
C ASN A 625 24.21 -8.37 25.88
N THR A 626 23.20 -7.62 25.42
CA THR A 626 23.22 -6.91 24.14
C THR A 626 23.21 -5.40 24.30
N ARG A 627 23.76 -4.90 25.42
CA ARG A 627 23.87 -3.45 25.66
C ARG A 627 24.54 -2.70 24.51
N GLU A 628 25.55 -3.27 23.85
CA GLU A 628 26.21 -2.61 22.72
C GLU A 628 25.35 -2.54 21.46
N ILE A 629 24.37 -3.44 21.34
CA ILE A 629 23.36 -3.41 20.27
C ILE A 629 22.34 -2.30 20.58
N LEU A 630 21.87 -2.26 21.83
CA LEU A 630 20.92 -1.26 22.34
C LEU A 630 21.43 0.17 22.15
N LEU A 631 22.71 0.44 22.38
CA LEU A 631 23.31 1.76 22.15
C LEU A 631 23.17 2.23 20.69
N GLY A 632 23.05 1.29 19.75
CA GLY A 632 22.81 1.54 18.34
C GLY A 632 21.36 1.89 17.99
N GLY A 633 20.40 1.71 18.90
CA GLY A 633 19.00 2.12 18.72
C GLY A 633 17.97 0.97 18.63
N GLY A 634 18.38 -0.28 18.75
CA GLY A 634 17.50 -1.46 18.67
C GLY A 634 18.12 -2.69 19.32
N ASN A 635 17.58 -3.89 19.11
CA ASN A 635 18.12 -5.10 19.73
C ASN A 635 18.04 -6.36 18.85
N ILE A 636 18.03 -7.54 19.46
CA ILE A 636 18.18 -8.84 18.78
C ILE A 636 17.18 -9.02 17.64
N HIS A 637 15.92 -8.64 17.84
CA HIS A 637 14.91 -8.74 16.78
C HIS A 637 15.21 -7.78 15.62
N CYS A 638 15.69 -6.55 15.90
CA CYS A 638 16.01 -5.54 14.88
C CYS A 638 17.21 -5.92 13.98
N ILE A 639 18.10 -6.80 14.44
CA ILE A 639 19.33 -7.18 13.71
C ILE A 639 19.21 -8.53 13.00
N THR A 640 18.06 -9.21 13.13
CA THR A 640 17.79 -10.54 12.58
C THR A 640 16.64 -10.48 11.58
N MET A 641 16.72 -11.32 10.55
CA MET A 641 15.61 -11.55 9.61
C MET A 641 15.53 -13.02 9.24
N GLN A 642 14.41 -13.66 9.56
CA GLN A 642 14.13 -15.05 9.22
C GLN A 642 13.78 -15.23 7.74
N ILE A 643 14.32 -16.28 7.13
CA ILE A 643 13.84 -16.83 5.87
C ILE A 643 13.04 -18.09 6.23
N PRO A 644 11.70 -18.07 6.08
CA PRO A 644 10.88 -19.20 6.49
C PRO A 644 11.17 -20.45 5.66
N GLU A 645 10.88 -21.62 6.21
CA GLU A 645 10.86 -22.86 5.43
C GLU A 645 9.50 -23.01 4.72
N ALA A 646 9.52 -23.47 3.46
CA ALA A 646 8.30 -23.96 2.80
C ALA A 646 8.01 -25.39 3.28
N LYS A 647 6.74 -25.68 3.59
CA LYS A 647 6.30 -26.94 4.24
C LYS A 647 6.29 -28.16 3.31
#